data_AF-A0A1A9BY62-F1
#
_entry.id   AF-A0A1A9BY62-F1
#
_cell.length_a   1.000
_cell.length_b   1.000
_cell.length_c   1.000
_cell.angle_alpha   90.00
_cell.angle_beta   90.00
_cell.angle_gamma   90.00
#
_symmetry.space_group_name_H-M   'P 1'
#
loop_
_entity.id
_entity.type
_entity.pdbx_description
1 polymer ?
#
loop_
_entity_poly.entity_id
_entity_poly.type
_entity_poly.pdbx_seq_one_letter_code
_entity_poly.pdbx_strand_id
1 'polypeptide(L)'
;MNNPIPGSVDLPVPEGKVFPRNLTARADYAVRGNPSGSRPESGVDNCFPGLEFDQRNLDKAFFPGLLFDFHHGSGSRLIGVTEGDPAVLDLTAADLGAGTPSDPWRLHLWAVCGRTTVDQTEAQAPVFHATERSGLALWRRVHDLLPGRIAILLGPTPGSESPGANIVPGGLNSWRTQNRTTVQRGDDGRVEAAVLIADRAAYLDPDGVIDPEVYLPGDLTRSLCAPWQYDFRECGCYYWAASKPDISASPDGRFRPLNFQRADRSTPPPLDTPNIAERGALELDHPELITNWNVLPVVLNGREDDALGPGVPFELREMSREEVVARLEHLADVEHALCLEYLYAHYSLNAPTVLAPGTNPQSPVARFHAAAAEVFSVAVDEMRHLRWVNEALGVLGRPIKLDPPPPDLVIQEQTGQVFELKPLTAEQLDWFIRVEKTSDQLDLDGIDGMYVRLHHTIVRRPDLFPQSDRLAHLVKLIIDEGVDHYERFRAVKGHLAEFSEDEYLRRFGKTPDTLDQRLLELADLNYAVLLGTMKETLALGDRAGGVLIEHARRAMGNLHEVNHLLASRGVAPRFRLPQSGATALADGRATLAAARAARQAQETIGSLDGAELSSMMTRHRATTEALIADLIL
;
A
#
# COMPACT_ATOMS: atom_id res chain seq x y z
N MET A 1 39.01 20.15 -8.56
CA MET A 1 39.55 19.80 -7.22
C MET A 1 38.40 19.28 -6.38
N ASN A 2 37.94 18.06 -6.66
CA ASN A 2 36.81 17.46 -5.94
C ASN A 2 37.34 16.48 -4.92
N ASN A 3 37.12 16.82 -3.65
CA ASN A 3 37.39 15.98 -2.48
C ASN A 3 36.55 14.69 -2.50
N PRO A 4 37.00 13.63 -1.81
CA PRO A 4 36.42 12.31 -1.88
C PRO A 4 35.15 12.16 -1.05
N ILE A 5 34.31 11.22 -1.50
CA ILE A 5 33.10 10.71 -0.86
C ILE A 5 33.42 10.29 0.60
N PRO A 6 32.61 10.64 1.62
CA PRO A 6 32.83 10.17 2.97
C PRO A 6 32.66 8.65 3.03
N GLY A 7 33.64 7.95 3.61
CA GLY A 7 33.60 6.50 3.79
C GLY A 7 32.38 6.06 4.59
N SER A 8 31.77 4.94 4.21
CA SER A 8 30.71 4.28 4.95
C SER A 8 31.20 3.96 6.36
N VAL A 9 30.60 4.62 7.36
CA VAL A 9 30.82 4.26 8.76
C VAL A 9 29.96 3.04 9.04
N ASP A 10 30.60 1.90 9.27
CA ASP A 10 29.96 0.68 9.75
C ASP A 10 29.54 0.91 11.22
N LEU A 11 28.25 1.18 11.44
CA LEU A 11 27.71 1.40 12.78
C LEU A 11 27.26 0.06 13.39
N PRO A 12 27.66 -0.27 14.63
CA PRO A 12 27.23 -1.52 15.26
C PRO A 12 25.72 -1.52 15.52
N VAL A 13 25.09 -2.68 15.35
CA VAL A 13 23.67 -2.91 15.66
C VAL A 13 23.46 -2.73 17.18
N PRO A 14 22.48 -1.92 17.64
CA PRO A 14 22.23 -1.74 19.06
C PRO A 14 21.83 -3.06 19.74
N GLU A 15 22.46 -3.39 20.86
CA GLU A 15 22.00 -4.48 21.74
C GLU A 15 20.60 -4.17 22.27
N GLY A 16 19.70 -5.16 22.21
CA GLY A 16 18.34 -5.05 22.75
C GLY A 16 17.22 -4.83 21.74
N LYS A 17 17.47 -5.01 20.43
CA LYS A 17 16.39 -4.96 19.43
C LYS A 17 15.38 -6.09 19.69
N VAL A 18 14.14 -5.72 20.00
CA VAL A 18 13.05 -6.67 20.22
C VAL A 18 12.55 -7.16 18.87
N PHE A 19 12.65 -8.46 18.62
CA PHE A 19 12.10 -9.10 17.43
C PHE A 19 10.73 -9.70 17.76
N PRO A 20 9.67 -9.42 16.99
CA PRO A 20 8.38 -10.08 17.17
C PRO A 20 8.56 -11.59 16.91
N ARG A 21 8.43 -12.40 17.95
CA ARG A 21 8.68 -13.86 17.91
C ARG A 21 7.50 -14.68 17.37
N ASN A 22 6.37 -14.05 17.12
CA ASN A 22 5.13 -14.76 16.74
C ASN A 22 4.39 -14.05 15.60
N LEU A 23 5.08 -13.92 14.45
CA LEU A 23 4.46 -13.43 13.21
C LEU A 23 3.40 -14.41 12.66
N THR A 24 3.45 -15.68 13.07
CA THR A 24 2.54 -16.74 12.63
C THR A 24 1.17 -16.72 13.31
N ALA A 25 1.06 -16.28 14.58
CA ALA A 25 -0.24 -16.12 15.24
C ALA A 25 -1.13 -15.02 14.63
N ARG A 26 -0.56 -14.13 13.79
CA ARG A 26 -1.29 -13.05 13.09
C ARG A 26 -1.94 -13.50 11.78
N ALA A 27 -1.56 -14.66 11.24
CA ALA A 27 -2.02 -15.16 9.94
C ALA A 27 -3.27 -16.06 10.01
N ASP A 28 -3.70 -16.45 11.21
CA ASP A 28 -4.67 -17.54 11.39
C ASP A 28 -6.15 -17.10 11.40
N TYR A 29 -6.43 -15.79 11.45
CA TYR A 29 -7.82 -15.31 11.47
C TYR A 29 -8.02 -13.92 10.85
N ALA A 30 -8.54 -13.90 9.62
CA ALA A 30 -9.08 -12.70 8.99
C ALA A 30 -10.59 -12.59 9.28
N VAL A 31 -11.01 -11.56 10.03
CA VAL A 31 -12.45 -11.31 10.30
C VAL A 31 -13.15 -10.95 9.00
N ARG A 32 -14.18 -11.71 8.60
CA ARG A 32 -15.04 -11.36 7.45
C ARG A 32 -16.00 -10.23 7.83
N GLY A 33 -16.12 -9.22 6.96
CA GLY A 33 -17.13 -8.15 7.10
C GLY A 33 -16.56 -6.74 7.02
N ASN A 34 -15.34 -6.51 7.53
CA ASN A 34 -14.70 -5.21 7.44
C ASN A 34 -13.75 -5.17 6.23
N PRO A 35 -13.87 -4.18 5.31
CA PRO A 35 -12.95 -4.03 4.18
C PRO A 35 -11.52 -3.82 4.68
N SER A 36 -10.52 -4.27 3.91
CA SER A 36 -9.10 -4.21 4.31
C SER A 36 -8.68 -2.82 4.75
N GLY A 37 -9.11 -1.77 4.03
CA GLY A 37 -8.83 -0.36 4.32
C GLY A 37 -9.43 0.21 5.62
N SER A 38 -10.24 -0.55 6.34
CA SER A 38 -10.83 -0.15 7.63
C SER A 38 -10.12 -0.79 8.83
N ARG A 39 -9.06 -1.56 8.58
CA ARG A 39 -8.37 -2.36 9.59
C ARG A 39 -7.06 -1.68 10.00
N PRO A 40 -6.60 -1.85 11.24
CA PRO A 40 -5.30 -1.32 11.66
C PRO A 40 -4.14 -1.80 10.78
N GLU A 41 -4.25 -2.99 10.19
CA GLU A 41 -3.27 -3.58 9.27
C GLU A 41 -3.20 -2.92 7.88
N SER A 42 -4.19 -2.11 7.49
CA SER A 42 -4.08 -1.20 6.33
C SER A 42 -3.50 0.16 6.70
N GLY A 43 -3.28 0.41 7.99
CA GLY A 43 -2.47 1.53 8.45
C GLY A 43 -1.01 1.35 8.03
N VAL A 44 -0.31 2.45 7.83
CA VAL A 44 1.12 2.41 7.51
C VAL A 44 1.87 2.09 8.81
N ASP A 45 2.01 0.80 9.09
CA ASP A 45 2.59 0.15 10.29
C ASP A 45 4.10 0.47 10.46
N ASN A 46 4.45 1.76 10.55
CA ASN A 46 5.81 2.25 10.75
C ASN A 46 6.03 2.62 12.21
N CYS A 47 6.51 1.67 13.01
CA CYS A 47 7.31 1.80 14.25
C CYS A 47 6.92 2.83 15.35
N PHE A 48 5.85 3.61 15.17
CA PHE A 48 5.32 4.62 16.06
C PHE A 48 3.79 4.54 15.98
N PRO A 49 3.09 4.08 17.04
CA PRO A 49 1.63 4.14 17.07
C PRO A 49 1.16 5.60 16.95
N GLY A 50 0.28 5.90 15.99
CA GLY A 50 -0.26 7.27 15.80
C GLY A 50 -0.50 7.74 14.36
N LEU A 51 -0.31 6.89 13.34
CA LEU A 51 -0.60 7.20 11.93
C LEU A 51 -1.95 6.63 11.47
N GLU A 52 -2.58 5.79 12.28
CA GLU A 52 -3.84 5.10 12.03
C GLU A 52 -5.05 5.90 12.52
N PHE A 53 -4.81 6.91 13.36
CA PHE A 53 -5.78 7.89 13.80
C PHE A 53 -5.11 9.19 14.22
N ASP A 54 -5.83 10.30 14.11
CA ASP A 54 -5.35 11.61 14.53
C ASP A 54 -5.70 11.87 16.01
N GLN A 55 -4.68 11.85 16.86
CA GLN A 55 -4.81 12.09 18.31
C GLN A 55 -5.43 13.45 18.65
N ARG A 56 -5.37 14.45 17.77
CA ARG A 56 -6.07 15.73 17.97
C ARG A 56 -7.58 15.54 18.09
N ASN A 57 -8.13 14.51 17.46
CA ASN A 57 -9.53 14.15 17.59
C ASN A 57 -9.87 13.52 18.94
N LEU A 58 -8.90 13.01 19.71
CA LEU A 58 -9.13 12.61 21.10
C LEU A 58 -9.27 13.84 21.99
N ASP A 59 -8.36 14.80 21.84
CA ASP A 59 -8.34 16.02 22.65
C ASP A 59 -9.53 16.95 22.38
N LYS A 60 -10.32 16.73 21.31
CA LYS A 60 -11.56 17.48 21.04
C LYS A 60 -12.54 17.45 22.22
N ALA A 61 -12.54 16.37 23.00
CA ALA A 61 -13.43 16.15 24.13
C ALA A 61 -12.69 16.20 25.49
N PHE A 62 -11.58 16.95 25.59
CA PHE A 62 -10.76 16.99 26.81
C PHE A 62 -11.50 17.50 28.05
N PHE A 63 -12.55 18.31 27.86
CA PHE A 63 -13.41 18.81 28.93
C PHE A 63 -14.76 18.08 28.86
N PRO A 64 -15.24 17.45 29.95
CA PRO A 64 -16.44 16.64 29.92
C PRO A 64 -17.67 17.45 29.44
N GLY A 65 -18.46 16.82 28.57
CA GLY A 65 -19.66 17.40 27.97
C GLY A 65 -19.41 18.51 26.94
N LEU A 66 -18.17 18.80 26.54
CA LEU A 66 -17.83 19.81 25.53
C LEU A 66 -16.98 19.24 24.39
N LEU A 67 -17.25 19.71 23.17
CA LEU A 67 -16.46 19.38 21.98
C LEU A 67 -15.82 20.64 21.38
N PHE A 68 -14.52 20.56 21.09
CA PHE A 68 -13.73 21.65 20.53
C PHE A 68 -13.16 21.34 19.15
N ASP A 69 -13.12 22.35 18.28
CA ASP A 69 -12.31 22.35 17.06
C ASP A 69 -11.05 23.20 17.26
N PHE A 70 -9.90 22.57 17.13
CA PHE A 70 -8.59 23.20 17.31
C PHE A 70 -7.93 23.64 15.99
N HIS A 71 -8.51 23.34 14.83
CA HIS A 71 -7.82 23.52 13.55
C HIS A 71 -7.99 24.91 12.94
N HIS A 72 -8.82 25.76 13.54
CA HIS A 72 -9.10 27.08 12.99
C HIS A 72 -8.03 28.12 13.35
N GLY A 73 -7.74 29.01 12.39
CA GLY A 73 -6.76 30.09 12.56
C GLY A 73 -7.15 31.10 13.65
N SER A 74 -8.45 31.33 13.87
CA SER A 74 -8.97 32.29 14.86
C SER A 74 -8.94 31.78 16.32
N GLY A 75 -8.60 30.50 16.54
CA GLY A 75 -8.54 29.91 17.88
C GLY A 75 -9.29 28.59 17.99
N SER A 76 -9.44 28.09 19.22
CA SER A 76 -10.14 26.83 19.50
C SER A 76 -11.64 27.08 19.70
N ARG A 77 -12.47 26.58 18.79
CA ARG A 77 -13.92 26.83 18.76
C ARG A 77 -14.65 25.78 19.57
N LEU A 78 -15.68 26.17 20.30
CA LEU A 78 -16.62 25.23 20.90
C LEU A 78 -17.69 24.87 19.86
N ILE A 79 -17.78 23.57 19.54
CA ILE A 79 -18.62 23.05 18.44
C ILE A 79 -19.70 22.07 18.91
N GLY A 80 -19.67 21.66 20.18
CA GLY A 80 -20.65 20.73 20.74
C GLY A 80 -20.76 20.84 22.25
N VAL A 81 -21.98 20.61 22.75
CA VAL A 81 -22.36 20.63 24.17
C VAL A 81 -23.27 19.43 24.41
N THR A 82 -22.97 18.63 25.42
CA THR A 82 -23.84 17.57 25.93
C THR A 82 -24.75 18.16 27.00
N GLU A 83 -25.98 18.51 26.63
CA GLU A 83 -26.95 19.11 27.55
C GLU A 83 -27.27 18.16 28.73
N GLY A 84 -27.25 18.71 29.94
CA GLY A 84 -27.51 17.94 31.17
C GLY A 84 -26.26 17.31 31.81
N ASP A 85 -25.09 17.38 31.18
CA ASP A 85 -23.83 17.02 31.85
C ASP A 85 -23.50 18.07 32.94
N PRO A 86 -23.22 17.64 34.19
CA PRO A 86 -23.00 18.54 35.31
C PRO A 86 -21.78 19.46 35.15
N ALA A 87 -20.83 19.12 34.29
CA ALA A 87 -19.63 19.93 34.06
C ALA A 87 -19.88 21.15 33.17
N VAL A 88 -20.94 21.13 32.38
CA VAL A 88 -21.21 22.14 31.34
C VAL A 88 -22.08 23.30 31.83
N LEU A 89 -22.73 23.12 32.98
CA LEU A 89 -23.67 24.07 33.59
C LEU A 89 -24.79 24.46 32.60
N ASP A 90 -25.34 25.68 32.74
CA ASP A 90 -26.42 26.26 31.95
C ASP A 90 -26.04 26.57 30.48
N LEU A 91 -24.99 25.94 29.94
CA LEU A 91 -24.68 26.00 28.51
C LEU A 91 -25.54 25.01 27.74
N THR A 92 -26.04 25.44 26.60
CA THR A 92 -26.93 24.67 25.73
C THR A 92 -26.44 24.68 24.30
N ALA A 93 -26.97 23.81 23.44
CA ALA A 93 -26.65 23.82 22.02
C ALA A 93 -27.01 25.16 21.34
N ALA A 94 -27.99 25.89 21.89
CA ALA A 94 -28.37 27.22 21.41
C ALA A 94 -27.26 28.28 21.61
N ASP A 95 -26.35 28.08 22.57
CA ASP A 95 -25.23 28.98 22.85
C ASP A 95 -24.08 28.84 21.84
N LEU A 96 -24.05 27.73 21.09
CA LEU A 96 -23.03 27.48 20.07
C LEU A 96 -23.25 28.31 18.80
N GLY A 97 -24.52 28.63 18.50
CA GLY A 97 -24.93 29.37 17.30
C GLY A 97 -24.88 30.90 17.45
N ALA A 98 -24.91 31.58 16.30
CA ALA A 98 -24.85 33.05 16.11
C ALA A 98 -23.45 33.69 16.01
N GLY A 99 -22.49 32.99 15.41
CA GLY A 99 -21.28 33.61 14.84
C GLY A 99 -21.56 34.40 13.55
N THR A 100 -20.54 34.63 12.73
CA THR A 100 -20.70 35.26 11.39
C THR A 100 -20.98 34.20 10.32
N PRO A 101 -21.42 34.58 9.10
CA PRO A 101 -21.47 33.65 7.98
C PRO A 101 -20.13 32.97 7.66
N SER A 102 -19.00 33.61 8.02
CA SER A 102 -17.65 33.08 7.84
C SER A 102 -17.14 32.24 9.02
N ASP A 103 -17.72 32.37 10.21
CA ASP A 103 -17.42 31.55 11.38
C ASP A 103 -18.70 31.34 12.20
N PRO A 104 -19.44 30.24 11.98
CA PRO A 104 -20.77 30.06 12.57
C PRO A 104 -20.74 29.84 14.09
N TRP A 105 -19.57 29.54 14.64
CA TRP A 105 -19.36 29.22 16.05
C TRP A 105 -18.95 30.45 16.85
N ARG A 106 -19.78 30.84 17.81
CA ARG A 106 -19.56 32.07 18.59
C ARG A 106 -18.54 31.87 19.71
N LEU A 107 -18.58 30.74 20.40
CA LEU A 107 -17.79 30.51 21.61
C LEU A 107 -16.41 29.92 21.31
N HIS A 108 -15.39 30.52 21.91
CA HIS A 108 -14.00 30.13 21.77
C HIS A 108 -13.35 29.92 23.15
N LEU A 109 -12.33 29.07 23.19
CA LEU A 109 -11.48 28.90 24.37
C LEU A 109 -10.56 30.11 24.51
N TRP A 110 -10.73 30.89 25.58
CA TRP A 110 -9.92 32.05 25.92
C TRP A 110 -8.74 31.70 26.84
N ALA A 111 -8.91 30.70 27.71
CA ALA A 111 -7.82 30.18 28.52
C ALA A 111 -8.10 28.76 29.04
N VAL A 112 -7.03 28.02 29.34
CA VAL A 112 -7.08 26.71 30.01
C VAL A 112 -6.07 26.67 31.15
N CYS A 113 -6.43 26.04 32.26
CA CYS A 113 -5.60 25.90 33.45
C CYS A 113 -5.63 24.47 33.95
N GLY A 114 -4.46 23.92 34.21
CA GLY A 114 -4.29 22.57 34.76
C GLY A 114 -2.81 22.21 34.85
N ARG A 115 -2.51 21.09 35.52
CA ARG A 115 -1.14 20.60 35.65
C ARG A 115 -0.66 20.01 34.33
N THR A 116 0.61 20.22 34.01
CA THR A 116 1.29 19.65 32.84
C THR A 116 2.49 18.78 33.21
N THR A 117 2.95 18.84 34.47
CA THR A 117 4.01 17.96 34.98
C THR A 117 3.66 17.41 36.35
N VAL A 118 4.21 16.24 36.67
CA VAL A 118 3.95 15.55 37.94
C VAL A 118 4.50 16.32 39.15
N ASP A 119 5.52 17.15 38.96
CA ASP A 119 6.15 17.94 40.02
C ASP A 119 5.36 19.21 40.41
N GLN A 120 4.41 19.65 39.56
CA GLN A 120 3.56 20.79 39.88
C GLN A 120 2.57 20.44 40.99
N THR A 121 2.47 21.29 42.02
CA THR A 121 1.34 21.26 42.96
C THR A 121 0.10 21.93 42.34
N GLU A 122 -1.07 21.75 42.95
CA GLU A 122 -2.31 22.40 42.50
C GLU A 122 -2.20 23.94 42.45
N ALA A 123 -1.50 24.55 43.41
CA ALA A 123 -1.26 25.99 43.43
C ALA A 123 -0.33 26.46 42.29
N GLN A 124 0.49 25.56 41.73
CA GLN A 124 1.47 25.83 40.67
C GLN A 124 0.95 25.50 39.27
N ALA A 125 -0.29 25.02 39.13
CA ALA A 125 -0.86 24.70 37.82
C ALA A 125 -0.85 25.93 36.90
N PRO A 126 -0.21 25.86 35.72
CA PRO A 126 -0.12 26.99 34.80
C PRO A 126 -1.49 27.39 34.23
N VAL A 127 -1.60 28.65 33.83
CA VAL A 127 -2.71 29.18 33.04
C VAL A 127 -2.18 29.51 31.64
N PHE A 128 -2.78 28.90 30.63
CA PHE A 128 -2.45 29.14 29.23
C PHE A 128 -3.52 30.04 28.62
N HIS A 129 -3.11 31.24 28.21
CA HIS A 129 -3.96 32.21 27.53
C HIS A 129 -4.02 31.90 26.04
N ALA A 130 -5.19 32.08 25.43
CA ALA A 130 -5.39 31.95 23.99
C ALA A 130 -4.98 33.22 23.20
N THR A 131 -4.79 34.36 23.89
CA THR A 131 -4.40 35.64 23.29
C THR A 131 -3.17 35.47 22.39
N GLU A 132 -3.27 35.95 21.15
CA GLU A 132 -2.27 35.85 20.08
C GLU A 132 -1.89 34.39 19.69
N ARG A 133 -2.77 33.41 19.94
CA ARG A 133 -2.55 32.01 19.57
C ARG A 133 -3.62 31.49 18.63
N SER A 134 -3.19 30.71 17.63
CA SER A 134 -4.08 29.89 16.81
C SER A 134 -4.65 28.72 17.62
N GLY A 135 -5.69 28.06 17.08
CA GLY A 135 -6.30 26.90 17.74
C GLY A 135 -5.29 25.78 18.03
N LEU A 136 -4.35 25.52 17.10
CA LEU A 136 -3.33 24.47 17.26
C LEU A 136 -2.28 24.83 18.32
N ALA A 137 -1.93 26.12 18.44
CA ALA A 137 -0.99 26.57 19.46
C ALA A 137 -1.57 26.42 20.88
N LEU A 138 -2.89 26.53 21.03
CA LEU A 138 -3.60 26.27 22.27
C LEU A 138 -3.84 24.77 22.50
N TRP A 139 -4.14 24.00 21.44
CA TRP A 139 -4.28 22.55 21.50
C TRP A 139 -3.07 21.87 22.12
N ARG A 140 -1.84 22.25 21.74
CA ARG A 140 -0.61 21.70 22.36
C ARG A 140 -0.63 21.81 23.89
N ARG A 141 -1.23 22.88 24.42
CA ARG A 141 -1.37 23.08 25.87
C ARG A 141 -2.47 22.26 26.50
N VAL A 142 -3.55 22.01 25.78
CA VAL A 142 -4.60 21.07 26.19
C VAL A 142 -4.05 19.64 26.22
N HIS A 143 -3.26 19.28 25.21
CA HIS A 143 -2.60 17.99 25.08
C HIS A 143 -1.63 17.74 26.25
N ASP A 144 -0.82 18.74 26.61
CA ASP A 144 0.14 18.69 27.73
C ASP A 144 -0.52 18.52 29.11
N LEU A 145 -1.85 18.66 29.24
CA LEU A 145 -2.52 18.52 30.54
C LEU A 145 -2.36 17.10 31.09
N LEU A 146 -2.19 16.98 32.40
CA LEU A 146 -2.27 15.72 33.12
C LEU A 146 -3.73 15.42 33.53
N PRO A 147 -4.06 14.15 33.83
CA PRO A 147 -5.32 13.83 34.49
C PRO A 147 -5.49 14.62 35.79
N GLY A 148 -6.71 15.07 36.06
CA GLY A 148 -7.05 15.83 37.27
C GLY A 148 -7.90 17.06 36.98
N ARG A 149 -8.09 17.89 38.02
CA ARG A 149 -8.94 19.07 37.99
C ARG A 149 -8.39 20.13 37.03
N ILE A 150 -9.20 20.55 36.06
CA ILE A 150 -8.88 21.60 35.09
C ILE A 150 -9.91 22.73 35.14
N ALA A 151 -9.53 23.91 34.66
CA ALA A 151 -10.45 25.03 34.45
C ALA A 151 -10.30 25.58 33.03
N ILE A 152 -11.42 25.95 32.43
CA ILE A 152 -11.47 26.62 31.13
C ILE A 152 -12.20 27.95 31.25
N LEU A 153 -11.81 28.91 30.42
CA LEU A 153 -12.52 30.16 30.21
C LEU A 153 -12.97 30.21 28.75
N LEU A 154 -14.26 30.40 28.52
CA LEU A 154 -14.86 30.56 27.21
C LEU A 154 -15.37 31.99 27.02
N GLY A 155 -15.37 32.48 25.79
CA GLY A 155 -16.01 33.74 25.44
C GLY A 155 -16.25 33.90 23.92
N PRO A 156 -16.93 34.99 23.51
CA PRO A 156 -17.48 35.12 22.15
C PRO A 156 -16.48 35.59 21.08
N THR A 157 -15.28 36.02 21.46
CA THR A 157 -14.27 36.49 20.50
C THR A 157 -13.27 35.37 20.16
N PRO A 158 -12.68 35.38 18.96
CA PRO A 158 -11.51 34.56 18.63
C PRO A 158 -10.50 34.48 19.76
N GLY A 159 -9.97 33.29 20.02
CA GLY A 159 -8.97 33.07 21.07
C GLY A 159 -7.75 33.98 20.89
N SER A 160 -7.31 34.16 19.64
CA SER A 160 -6.19 35.04 19.27
C SER A 160 -6.41 36.51 19.63
N GLU A 161 -7.66 36.96 19.71
CA GLU A 161 -8.06 38.33 20.05
C GLU A 161 -8.68 38.42 21.44
N SER A 162 -8.65 37.33 22.20
CA SER A 162 -9.29 37.25 23.50
C SER A 162 -8.53 38.02 24.57
N PRO A 163 -9.23 38.54 25.59
CA PRO A 163 -8.59 39.12 26.77
C PRO A 163 -7.89 38.07 27.66
N GLY A 164 -8.04 36.78 27.34
CA GLY A 164 -7.48 35.65 28.09
C GLY A 164 -7.99 35.57 29.54
N ALA A 165 -7.25 34.88 30.41
CA ALA A 165 -7.63 34.69 31.81
C ALA A 165 -7.55 35.97 32.68
N ASN A 166 -7.10 37.10 32.14
CA ASN A 166 -6.91 38.35 32.89
C ASN A 166 -8.23 38.91 33.43
N ILE A 167 -9.36 38.53 32.83
CA ILE A 167 -10.69 38.97 33.25
C ILE A 167 -11.23 38.23 34.48
N VAL A 168 -10.59 37.13 34.90
CA VAL A 168 -11.05 36.31 36.02
C VAL A 168 -10.50 36.87 37.34
N PRO A 169 -11.33 37.44 38.22
CA PRO A 169 -10.85 38.09 39.45
C PRO A 169 -10.16 37.09 40.38
N GLY A 170 -8.92 37.36 40.76
CA GLY A 170 -8.12 36.45 41.59
C GLY A 170 -7.48 35.28 40.82
N GLY A 171 -7.65 35.21 39.50
CA GLY A 171 -6.97 34.28 38.61
C GLY A 171 -7.69 32.94 38.42
N LEU A 172 -7.54 32.36 37.22
CA LEU A 172 -8.22 31.12 36.83
C LEU A 172 -7.83 29.91 37.69
N ASN A 173 -6.56 29.79 38.10
CA ASN A 173 -6.13 28.69 38.98
C ASN A 173 -6.75 28.80 40.39
N SER A 174 -6.95 30.03 40.90
CA SER A 174 -7.64 30.24 42.18
C SER A 174 -9.07 29.73 42.12
N TRP A 175 -9.79 30.05 41.04
CA TRP A 175 -11.16 29.56 40.83
C TRP A 175 -11.20 28.03 40.67
N ARG A 176 -10.24 27.46 39.92
CA ARG A 176 -10.06 26.01 39.75
C ARG A 176 -9.96 25.29 41.09
N THR A 177 -9.08 25.75 41.98
CA THR A 177 -8.88 25.15 43.31
C THR A 177 -10.07 25.33 44.26
N GLN A 178 -10.93 26.33 44.00
CA GLN A 178 -12.15 26.60 44.75
C GLN A 178 -13.40 25.95 44.15
N ASN A 179 -13.29 25.23 43.01
CA ASN A 179 -14.42 24.70 42.24
C ASN A 179 -15.49 25.77 41.92
N ARG A 180 -15.06 27.00 41.62
CA ARG A 180 -15.96 28.10 41.28
C ARG A 180 -16.27 28.15 39.79
N THR A 181 -17.42 27.61 39.41
CA THR A 181 -17.96 27.64 38.04
C THR A 181 -18.97 28.77 37.86
N THR A 182 -19.01 29.43 36.70
CA THR A 182 -20.01 30.45 36.37
C THR A 182 -20.23 30.55 34.85
N VAL A 183 -21.46 30.87 34.46
CA VAL A 183 -21.79 31.33 33.10
C VAL A 183 -22.38 32.74 33.22
N GLN A 184 -21.72 33.72 32.62
CA GLN A 184 -22.17 35.11 32.58
C GLN A 184 -22.83 35.38 31.24
N ARG A 185 -24.06 35.89 31.29
CA ARG A 185 -24.86 36.23 30.13
C ARG A 185 -25.14 37.73 30.12
N GLY A 186 -25.10 38.34 28.93
CA GLY A 186 -25.47 39.73 28.73
C GLY A 186 -26.99 39.93 28.76
N ASP A 187 -27.42 41.18 28.60
CA ASP A 187 -28.84 41.56 28.58
C ASP A 187 -29.63 40.90 27.43
N ASP A 188 -28.93 40.49 26.37
CA ASP A 188 -29.49 39.77 25.22
C ASP A 188 -29.60 38.24 25.46
N GLY A 189 -29.27 37.78 26.67
CA GLY A 189 -29.31 36.38 27.09
C GLY A 189 -28.12 35.55 26.58
N ARG A 190 -27.19 36.15 25.82
CA ARG A 190 -26.06 35.44 25.23
C ARG A 190 -24.89 35.34 26.19
N VAL A 191 -24.12 34.26 26.10
CA VAL A 191 -22.91 34.06 26.90
C VAL A 191 -21.86 35.11 26.54
N GLU A 192 -21.36 35.83 27.54
CA GLU A 192 -20.25 36.79 27.43
C GLU A 192 -18.94 36.21 27.97
N ALA A 193 -19.03 35.41 29.04
CA ALA A 193 -17.91 34.66 29.58
C ALA A 193 -18.42 33.43 30.34
N ALA A 194 -17.74 32.29 30.23
CA ALA A 194 -18.01 31.12 31.05
C ALA A 194 -16.72 30.57 31.64
N VAL A 195 -16.66 30.43 32.96
CA VAL A 195 -15.57 29.73 33.67
C VAL A 195 -16.12 28.38 34.12
N LEU A 196 -15.58 27.30 33.55
CA LEU A 196 -16.03 25.94 33.84
C LEU A 196 -14.88 25.13 34.45
N ILE A 197 -15.21 24.25 35.40
CA ILE A 197 -14.25 23.48 36.17
C ILE A 197 -14.74 22.04 36.27
N ALA A 198 -13.90 21.11 35.88
CA ALA A 198 -14.17 19.69 35.95
C ALA A 198 -12.86 18.91 36.05
N ASP A 199 -12.94 17.61 36.34
CA ASP A 199 -11.80 16.73 36.11
C ASP A 199 -11.69 16.49 34.59
N ARG A 200 -10.46 16.51 34.06
CA ARG A 200 -10.21 16.26 32.63
C ARG A 200 -10.83 14.93 32.23
N ALA A 201 -11.50 14.91 31.09
CA ALA A 201 -12.13 13.70 30.57
C ALA A 201 -11.10 12.59 30.38
N ALA A 202 -11.48 11.37 30.75
CA ALA A 202 -10.70 10.18 30.44
C ALA A 202 -11.04 9.73 29.01
N TYR A 203 -10.01 9.43 28.22
CA TYR A 203 -10.21 8.93 26.85
C TYR A 203 -10.52 7.43 26.81
N LEU A 204 -10.11 6.71 27.86
CA LEU A 204 -10.28 5.27 27.99
C LEU A 204 -11.09 4.98 29.25
N ASP A 205 -12.00 4.02 29.14
CA ASP A 205 -12.67 3.42 30.29
C ASP A 205 -11.71 2.46 31.06
N PRO A 206 -12.14 1.88 32.20
CA PRO A 206 -11.31 0.95 32.96
C PRO A 206 -10.86 -0.31 32.19
N ASP A 207 -11.57 -0.69 31.12
CA ASP A 207 -11.26 -1.82 30.27
C ASP A 207 -10.35 -1.42 29.08
N GLY A 208 -9.98 -0.15 28.98
CA GLY A 208 -9.12 0.40 27.94
C GLY A 208 -9.85 0.71 26.63
N VAL A 209 -11.17 0.89 26.67
CA VAL A 209 -12.01 1.18 25.50
C VAL A 209 -12.25 2.69 25.37
N ILE A 210 -12.14 3.20 24.14
CA ILE A 210 -12.50 4.59 23.81
C ILE A 210 -14.02 4.70 23.80
N ASP A 211 -14.56 5.70 24.50
CA ASP A 211 -16.00 5.91 24.64
C ASP A 211 -16.69 6.10 23.27
N PRO A 212 -17.52 5.14 22.80
CA PRO A 212 -18.17 5.22 21.50
C PRO A 212 -19.32 6.22 21.44
N GLU A 213 -19.80 6.72 22.58
CA GLU A 213 -20.81 7.79 22.63
C GLU A 213 -20.18 9.18 22.41
N VAL A 214 -18.89 9.33 22.73
CA VAL A 214 -18.11 10.57 22.55
C VAL A 214 -17.36 10.58 21.21
N TYR A 215 -16.83 9.43 20.79
CA TYR A 215 -16.04 9.28 19.57
C TYR A 215 -16.75 8.37 18.58
N LEU A 216 -17.40 8.96 17.58
CA LEU A 216 -18.17 8.22 16.58
C LEU A 216 -17.26 7.48 15.59
N PRO A 217 -17.73 6.41 14.92
CA PRO A 217 -16.99 5.78 13.84
C PRO A 217 -16.51 6.80 12.79
N GLY A 218 -15.20 6.80 12.52
CA GLY A 218 -14.56 7.74 11.61
C GLY A 218 -14.05 9.03 12.25
N ASP A 219 -14.43 9.36 13.49
CA ASP A 219 -13.93 10.57 14.17
C ASP A 219 -12.42 10.57 14.37
N LEU A 220 -11.86 9.41 14.69
CA LEU A 220 -10.43 9.23 14.87
C LEU A 220 -9.67 9.32 13.55
N THR A 221 -10.32 9.09 12.41
CA THR A 221 -9.69 9.06 11.09
C THR A 221 -10.00 10.30 10.23
N ARG A 222 -10.98 11.14 10.61
CA ARG A 222 -11.54 12.24 9.80
C ARG A 222 -10.54 13.31 9.37
N SER A 223 -9.42 13.44 10.08
CA SER A 223 -8.36 14.42 9.77
C SER A 223 -7.02 13.76 9.49
N LEU A 224 -7.01 12.45 9.19
CA LEU A 224 -5.79 11.73 8.81
C LEU A 224 -5.13 12.24 7.54
N CYS A 225 -5.81 13.02 6.69
CA CYS A 225 -5.16 13.71 5.57
C CYS A 225 -4.23 14.85 6.00
N ALA A 226 -4.41 15.42 7.20
CA ALA A 226 -3.60 16.53 7.69
C ALA A 226 -2.20 16.12 8.20
N PRO A 227 -2.00 15.02 8.96
CA PRO A 227 -0.67 14.55 9.36
C PRO A 227 0.28 14.32 8.18
N TRP A 228 -0.17 13.70 7.07
CA TRP A 228 0.68 13.48 5.89
C TRP A 228 1.18 14.79 5.28
N GLN A 229 0.33 15.81 5.20
CA GLN A 229 0.71 17.13 4.67
C GLN A 229 1.74 17.83 5.57
N TYR A 230 1.62 17.67 6.89
CA TYR A 230 2.55 18.22 7.88
C TYR A 230 3.91 17.50 7.82
N ASP A 231 3.91 16.18 7.63
CA ASP A 231 5.14 15.40 7.47
C ASP A 231 5.90 15.82 6.21
N PHE A 232 5.23 16.10 5.09
CA PHE A 232 5.92 16.64 3.89
C PHE A 232 6.55 18.02 4.15
N ARG A 233 5.86 18.88 4.92
CA ARG A 233 6.31 20.23 5.25
C ARG A 233 7.45 20.28 6.28
N GLU A 234 7.48 19.39 7.27
CA GLU A 234 8.46 19.42 8.38
C GLU A 234 9.57 18.37 8.23
N CYS A 235 9.34 17.28 7.48
CA CYS A 235 10.36 16.26 7.21
C CYS A 235 11.31 16.70 6.08
N GLY A 236 12.25 17.58 6.42
CA GLY A 236 13.39 17.95 5.57
C GLY A 236 14.50 16.90 5.49
N CYS A 237 14.44 15.85 6.30
CA CYS A 237 15.43 14.77 6.32
C CYS A 237 15.11 13.66 5.31
N TYR A 238 16.15 13.15 4.65
CA TYR A 238 16.14 11.98 3.76
C TYR A 238 15.71 10.65 4.44
N TYR A 239 15.08 10.71 5.62
CA TYR A 239 14.66 9.57 6.42
C TYR A 239 13.46 8.85 5.81
N TRP A 240 12.59 9.56 5.06
CA TRP A 240 11.76 8.90 4.06
C TRP A 240 12.67 8.40 2.94
N ALA A 241 13.13 7.16 3.08
CA ALA A 241 13.95 6.52 2.07
C ALA A 241 13.16 6.48 0.74
N ALA A 242 13.63 7.24 -0.25
CA ALA A 242 13.34 7.14 -1.68
C ALA A 242 12.03 7.69 -2.26
N SER A 243 11.19 8.45 -1.53
CA SER A 243 10.07 9.14 -2.17
C SER A 243 9.85 10.50 -1.52
N LYS A 244 10.16 11.56 -2.27
CA LYS A 244 9.66 12.92 -2.01
C LYS A 244 8.38 13.07 -2.87
N PRO A 245 7.22 12.53 -2.45
CA PRO A 245 5.98 12.67 -3.24
C PRO A 245 5.51 14.13 -3.25
N ASP A 246 6.12 15.00 -2.42
CA ASP A 246 5.99 16.44 -2.46
C ASP A 246 6.68 17.09 -3.66
N ILE A 247 7.63 16.40 -4.31
CA ILE A 247 8.31 16.89 -5.50
C ILE A 247 7.61 16.36 -6.76
N SER A 248 7.11 17.29 -7.58
CA SER A 248 6.40 17.04 -8.82
C SER A 248 7.09 17.74 -10.00
N ALA A 249 6.62 17.42 -11.21
CA ALA A 249 6.80 18.25 -12.39
C ALA A 249 5.52 19.03 -12.72
N SER A 250 5.66 20.16 -13.42
CA SER A 250 4.52 20.89 -13.98
C SER A 250 3.65 20.01 -14.90
N PRO A 251 2.39 20.39 -15.19
CA PRO A 251 1.51 19.60 -16.05
C PRO A 251 2.10 19.26 -17.43
N ASP A 252 2.86 20.19 -18.02
CA ASP A 252 3.56 19.98 -19.29
C ASP A 252 4.93 19.28 -19.15
N GLY A 253 5.33 18.95 -17.92
CA GLY A 253 6.61 18.33 -17.57
C GLY A 253 7.84 19.22 -17.74
N ARG A 254 7.69 20.52 -18.03
CA ARG A 254 8.82 21.42 -18.34
C ARG A 254 9.57 21.87 -17.09
N PHE A 255 8.90 22.06 -15.97
CA PHE A 255 9.49 22.58 -14.75
C PHE A 255 9.61 21.48 -13.69
N ARG A 256 10.83 21.29 -13.17
CA ARG A 256 11.19 20.34 -12.09
C ARG A 256 12.51 20.77 -11.44
N PRO A 257 12.72 20.56 -10.13
CA PRO A 257 11.76 20.05 -9.15
C PRO A 257 10.78 21.13 -8.68
N LEU A 258 9.48 20.83 -8.65
CA LEU A 258 8.46 21.69 -8.05
C LEU A 258 7.95 21.08 -6.76
N ASN A 259 7.62 21.92 -5.78
CA ASN A 259 6.89 21.49 -4.61
C ASN A 259 5.38 21.66 -4.87
N PHE A 260 4.59 20.60 -4.75
CA PHE A 260 3.14 20.68 -5.01
C PHE A 260 2.38 21.52 -3.97
N GLN A 261 2.95 21.69 -2.77
CA GLN A 261 2.41 22.50 -1.68
C GLN A 261 2.72 23.99 -1.79
N ARG A 262 3.38 24.43 -2.87
CA ARG A 262 3.72 25.84 -3.07
C ARG A 262 2.48 26.73 -3.09
N ALA A 263 2.60 27.91 -2.48
CA ALA A 263 1.57 28.95 -2.51
C ALA A 263 1.51 29.66 -3.87
N ASP A 264 2.68 29.97 -4.46
CA ASP A 264 2.78 30.64 -5.76
C ASP A 264 2.86 29.62 -6.92
N ARG A 265 1.83 29.61 -7.77
CA ARG A 265 1.74 28.77 -8.98
C ARG A 265 1.88 29.56 -10.28
N SER A 266 2.39 30.78 -10.23
CA SER A 266 2.65 31.60 -11.44
C SER A 266 3.66 30.92 -12.38
N THR A 267 3.68 31.34 -13.65
CA THR A 267 4.65 30.84 -14.64
C THR A 267 5.67 31.92 -14.96
N PRO A 268 6.99 31.67 -14.81
CA PRO A 268 7.61 30.43 -14.35
C PRO A 268 7.46 30.21 -12.82
N PRO A 269 7.19 28.97 -12.37
CA PRO A 269 7.01 28.71 -10.95
C PRO A 269 8.34 28.72 -10.19
N PRO A 270 8.34 29.09 -8.88
CA PRO A 270 9.50 28.91 -8.03
C PRO A 270 9.84 27.40 -7.92
N LEU A 271 11.11 27.06 -8.12
CA LEU A 271 11.61 25.68 -7.95
C LEU A 271 11.75 25.34 -6.46
N ASP A 272 11.68 24.05 -6.13
CA ASP A 272 11.87 23.57 -4.77
C ASP A 272 13.30 23.87 -4.24
N THR A 273 13.40 24.10 -2.93
CA THR A 273 14.67 24.40 -2.22
C THR A 273 14.88 23.45 -1.04
N PRO A 274 16.11 22.94 -0.82
CA PRO A 274 16.40 22.05 0.31
C PRO A 274 16.45 22.78 1.66
N ASN A 275 16.38 24.12 1.70
CA ASN A 275 16.42 24.90 2.93
C ASN A 275 15.02 25.08 3.54
N ILE A 276 14.76 24.47 4.70
CA ILE A 276 13.47 24.52 5.42
C ILE A 276 12.96 25.97 5.63
N ALA A 277 13.83 26.93 5.95
CA ALA A 277 13.41 28.30 6.23
C ALA A 277 12.98 29.05 4.95
N GLU A 278 13.67 28.81 3.84
CA GLU A 278 13.31 29.36 2.53
C GLU A 278 12.07 28.66 1.97
N ARG A 279 11.98 27.35 2.18
CA ARG A 279 10.86 26.51 1.75
C ARG A 279 9.55 26.90 2.43
N GLY A 280 9.59 27.13 3.75
CA GLY A 280 8.43 27.57 4.51
C GLY A 280 7.86 28.94 4.10
N ALA A 281 8.63 29.76 3.38
CA ALA A 281 8.17 31.03 2.80
C ALA A 281 7.51 30.86 1.42
N LEU A 282 7.67 29.69 0.77
CA LEU A 282 7.15 29.37 -0.56
C LEU A 282 5.93 28.44 -0.50
N GLU A 283 5.72 27.72 0.61
CA GLU A 283 4.65 26.73 0.82
C GLU A 283 3.42 27.32 1.53
N LEU A 284 2.26 26.68 1.32
CA LEU A 284 1.09 26.89 2.18
C LEU A 284 1.43 26.50 3.63
N ASP A 285 0.93 27.30 4.57
CA ASP A 285 1.13 27.02 5.98
C ASP A 285 0.18 25.94 6.54
N HIS A 286 0.35 25.62 7.82
CA HIS A 286 -0.35 24.52 8.49
C HIS A 286 -1.88 24.74 8.54
N PRO A 287 -2.38 25.90 8.99
CA PRO A 287 -3.78 26.29 8.83
C PRO A 287 -4.26 26.35 7.37
N GLU A 288 -3.45 26.89 6.45
CA GLU A 288 -3.80 27.03 5.04
C GLU A 288 -3.95 25.69 4.34
N LEU A 289 -3.08 24.71 4.63
CA LEU A 289 -3.21 23.35 4.12
C LEU A 289 -4.49 22.69 4.62
N ILE A 290 -4.85 22.85 5.90
CA ILE A 290 -6.10 22.28 6.42
C ILE A 290 -7.34 22.94 5.79
N THR A 291 -7.31 24.25 5.61
CA THR A 291 -8.49 25.01 5.18
C THR A 291 -8.66 24.99 3.66
N ASN A 292 -7.54 24.95 2.93
CA ASN A 292 -7.48 25.14 1.49
C ASN A 292 -6.85 23.94 0.77
N TRP A 293 -6.75 22.74 1.37
CA TRP A 293 -6.14 21.56 0.73
C TRP A 293 -6.70 21.29 -0.68
N ASN A 294 -7.96 21.66 -0.92
CA ASN A 294 -8.66 21.50 -2.19
C ASN A 294 -8.12 22.39 -3.33
N VAL A 295 -7.21 23.33 -3.04
CA VAL A 295 -6.52 24.14 -4.06
C VAL A 295 -5.21 23.50 -4.52
N LEU A 296 -4.76 22.42 -3.86
CA LEU A 296 -3.60 21.66 -4.29
C LEU A 296 -3.92 20.89 -5.57
N PRO A 297 -3.00 20.85 -6.55
CA PRO A 297 -3.21 20.08 -7.77
C PRO A 297 -3.20 18.59 -7.45
N VAL A 298 -3.89 17.80 -8.27
CA VAL A 298 -3.76 16.35 -8.22
C VAL A 298 -2.37 16.00 -8.76
N VAL A 299 -1.65 15.11 -8.09
CA VAL A 299 -0.36 14.61 -8.58
C VAL A 299 -0.51 13.15 -8.97
N LEU A 300 -0.39 12.85 -10.26
CA LEU A 300 -0.40 11.49 -10.80
C LEU A 300 0.94 11.25 -11.51
N ASN A 301 1.58 10.10 -11.24
CA ASN A 301 2.85 9.72 -11.88
C ASN A 301 3.94 10.82 -11.77
N GLY A 302 4.01 11.52 -10.62
CA GLY A 302 4.97 12.59 -10.38
C GLY A 302 4.72 13.88 -11.16
N ARG A 303 3.53 14.07 -11.74
CA ARG A 303 3.11 15.27 -12.49
C ARG A 303 1.86 15.89 -11.91
N GLU A 304 1.85 17.22 -11.82
CA GLU A 304 0.66 17.98 -11.47
C GLU A 304 -0.36 17.93 -12.61
N ASP A 305 -1.64 17.86 -12.25
CA ASP A 305 -2.75 17.93 -13.19
C ASP A 305 -3.83 18.89 -12.64
N ASP A 306 -4.40 19.69 -13.56
CA ASP A 306 -5.38 20.72 -13.26
C ASP A 306 -6.82 20.17 -13.25
N ALA A 307 -7.02 18.91 -13.68
CA ALA A 307 -8.33 18.27 -13.65
C ALA A 307 -8.26 16.73 -13.56
N LEU A 308 -9.00 16.14 -12.62
CA LEU A 308 -9.60 14.81 -12.79
C LEU A 308 -10.81 14.96 -13.73
N GLY A 309 -10.55 15.29 -15.00
CA GLY A 309 -11.55 15.07 -16.04
C GLY A 309 -11.48 13.60 -16.40
N PRO A 310 -12.43 12.73 -16.03
CA PRO A 310 -12.55 11.48 -16.77
C PRO A 310 -12.68 11.90 -18.23
N GLY A 311 -11.79 11.39 -19.09
CA GLY A 311 -12.01 11.49 -20.52
C GLY A 311 -13.47 11.10 -20.82
N VAL A 312 -14.07 11.76 -21.80
CA VAL A 312 -15.47 11.51 -22.21
C VAL A 312 -15.75 10.00 -22.12
N PRO A 313 -16.69 9.54 -21.28
CA PRO A 313 -16.91 8.11 -21.10
C PRO A 313 -17.24 7.52 -22.46
N PHE A 314 -16.37 6.66 -22.98
CA PHE A 314 -16.78 5.78 -24.05
C PHE A 314 -17.81 4.81 -23.43
N GLU A 315 -18.96 4.65 -24.08
CA GLU A 315 -19.96 3.69 -23.62
C GLU A 315 -19.39 2.27 -23.77
N LEU A 316 -18.93 1.71 -22.65
CA LEU A 316 -18.56 0.30 -22.57
C LEU A 316 -19.83 -0.55 -22.57
N ARG A 317 -19.99 -1.39 -23.61
CA ARG A 317 -21.05 -2.40 -23.64
C ARG A 317 -20.85 -3.40 -22.49
N GLU A 318 -21.78 -3.40 -21.54
CA GLU A 318 -21.86 -4.39 -20.46
C GLU A 318 -21.91 -5.81 -21.02
N MET A 319 -21.27 -6.73 -20.30
CA MET A 319 -21.29 -8.17 -20.60
C MET A 319 -22.38 -8.88 -19.79
N SER A 320 -22.87 -10.02 -20.29
CA SER A 320 -23.63 -10.95 -19.47
C SER A 320 -22.73 -11.63 -18.44
N ARG A 321 -23.31 -12.26 -17.41
CA ARG A 321 -22.55 -13.03 -16.42
C ARG A 321 -21.77 -14.17 -17.09
N GLU A 322 -22.36 -14.84 -18.06
CA GLU A 322 -21.76 -15.94 -18.81
C GLU A 322 -20.58 -15.45 -19.66
N GLU A 323 -20.72 -14.28 -20.30
CA GLU A 323 -19.62 -13.64 -21.02
C GLU A 323 -18.46 -13.30 -20.08
N VAL A 324 -18.72 -12.70 -18.90
CA VAL A 324 -17.69 -12.40 -17.88
C VAL A 324 -16.97 -13.67 -17.42
N VAL A 325 -17.71 -14.74 -17.12
CA VAL A 325 -17.13 -16.03 -16.70
C VAL A 325 -16.25 -16.62 -17.81
N ALA A 326 -16.75 -16.67 -19.05
CA ALA A 326 -16.00 -17.22 -20.18
C ALA A 326 -14.71 -16.43 -20.44
N ARG A 327 -14.75 -15.09 -20.30
CA ARG A 327 -13.59 -14.23 -20.46
C ARG A 327 -12.57 -14.42 -19.35
N LEU A 328 -12.98 -14.51 -18.08
CA LEU A 328 -12.06 -14.83 -16.97
C LEU A 328 -11.45 -16.23 -17.11
N GLU A 329 -12.21 -17.22 -17.56
CA GLU A 329 -11.69 -18.57 -17.81
C GLU A 329 -10.62 -18.57 -18.92
N HIS A 330 -10.82 -17.80 -19.99
CA HIS A 330 -9.83 -17.63 -21.05
C HIS A 330 -8.60 -16.84 -20.58
N LEU A 331 -8.81 -15.73 -19.86
CA LEU A 331 -7.73 -14.90 -19.34
C LEU A 331 -6.84 -15.69 -18.37
N ALA A 332 -7.38 -16.59 -17.55
CA ALA A 332 -6.56 -17.46 -16.71
C ALA A 332 -5.57 -18.31 -17.52
N ASP A 333 -5.99 -18.82 -18.69
CA ASP A 333 -5.11 -19.56 -19.60
C ASP A 333 -4.06 -18.62 -20.22
N VAL A 334 -4.44 -17.37 -20.55
CA VAL A 334 -3.56 -16.32 -21.08
C VAL A 334 -2.50 -15.89 -20.06
N GLU A 335 -2.88 -15.58 -18.81
CA GLU A 335 -1.93 -15.20 -17.76
C GLU A 335 -0.89 -16.30 -17.51
N HIS A 336 -1.33 -17.56 -17.52
CA HIS A 336 -0.41 -18.69 -17.41
C HIS A 336 0.53 -18.78 -18.62
N ALA A 337 0.04 -18.53 -19.83
CA ALA A 337 0.88 -18.50 -21.03
C ALA A 337 1.93 -17.38 -20.97
N LEU A 338 1.54 -16.16 -20.60
CA LEU A 338 2.45 -15.02 -20.45
C LEU A 338 3.52 -15.28 -19.38
N CYS A 339 3.14 -15.86 -18.23
CA CYS A 339 4.10 -16.32 -17.22
C CYS A 339 5.21 -17.19 -17.84
N LEU A 340 4.83 -18.17 -18.67
CA LEU A 340 5.76 -19.12 -19.26
C LEU A 340 6.59 -18.51 -20.38
N GLU A 341 5.99 -17.66 -21.23
CA GLU A 341 6.73 -16.93 -22.28
C GLU A 341 7.78 -16.01 -21.67
N TYR A 342 7.43 -15.24 -20.63
CA TYR A 342 8.34 -14.30 -19.99
C TYR A 342 9.44 -15.02 -19.21
N LEU A 343 9.12 -16.11 -18.52
CA LEU A 343 10.12 -16.97 -17.90
C LEU A 343 11.08 -17.58 -18.93
N TYR A 344 10.57 -18.11 -20.05
CA TYR A 344 11.41 -18.68 -21.09
C TYR A 344 12.34 -17.62 -21.70
N ALA A 345 11.80 -16.44 -22.00
CA ALA A 345 12.54 -15.29 -22.48
C ALA A 345 13.64 -14.87 -21.48
N HIS A 346 13.33 -14.82 -20.18
CA HIS A 346 14.30 -14.59 -19.12
C HIS A 346 15.43 -15.64 -19.13
N TYR A 347 15.10 -16.93 -19.17
CA TYR A 347 16.13 -17.99 -19.20
C TYR A 347 16.95 -17.97 -20.50
N SER A 348 16.42 -17.41 -21.59
CA SER A 348 17.16 -17.26 -22.85
C SER A 348 18.24 -16.19 -22.80
N LEU A 349 18.19 -15.25 -21.84
CA LEU A 349 19.20 -14.21 -21.70
C LEU A 349 20.50 -14.78 -21.12
N ASN A 350 21.62 -14.37 -21.72
CA ASN A 350 22.98 -14.69 -21.29
C ASN A 350 23.41 -13.79 -20.12
N ALA A 351 22.60 -13.79 -19.07
CA ALA A 351 22.82 -13.04 -17.85
C ALA A 351 23.19 -13.98 -16.68
N PRO A 352 24.10 -13.55 -15.78
CA PRO A 352 24.29 -14.27 -14.51
C PRO A 352 23.04 -14.13 -13.63
N THR A 353 22.80 -15.11 -12.77
CA THR A 353 21.69 -15.07 -11.79
C THR A 353 21.92 -14.08 -10.65
N VAL A 354 23.20 -13.81 -10.34
CA VAL A 354 23.62 -12.85 -9.32
C VAL A 354 24.72 -11.99 -9.90
N LEU A 355 24.55 -10.68 -9.85
CA LEU A 355 25.57 -9.72 -10.26
C LEU A 355 26.64 -9.58 -9.16
N ALA A 356 27.92 -9.63 -9.54
CA ALA A 356 29.01 -9.45 -8.59
C ALA A 356 29.04 -8.00 -8.04
N PRO A 357 29.30 -7.80 -6.73
CA PRO A 357 29.44 -6.47 -6.15
C PRO A 357 30.50 -5.63 -6.88
N GLY A 358 30.19 -4.36 -7.19
CA GLY A 358 31.10 -3.45 -7.88
C GLY A 358 31.16 -3.62 -9.40
N THR A 359 30.31 -4.46 -10.00
CA THR A 359 30.21 -4.55 -11.47
C THR A 359 29.82 -3.19 -12.05
N ASN A 360 30.54 -2.74 -13.10
CA ASN A 360 30.24 -1.49 -13.79
C ASN A 360 28.81 -1.53 -14.39
N PRO A 361 27.91 -0.59 -14.05
CA PRO A 361 26.54 -0.54 -14.57
C PRO A 361 26.44 -0.44 -16.09
N GLN A 362 27.49 0.08 -16.76
CA GLN A 362 27.53 0.22 -18.22
C GLN A 362 28.12 -1.01 -18.93
N SER A 363 28.58 -2.02 -18.19
CA SER A 363 29.12 -3.24 -18.81
C SER A 363 27.99 -4.07 -19.46
N PRO A 364 28.30 -4.86 -20.50
CA PRO A 364 27.33 -5.76 -21.12
C PRO A 364 26.68 -6.70 -20.10
N VAL A 365 27.48 -7.28 -19.20
CA VAL A 365 27.00 -8.18 -18.14
C VAL A 365 25.99 -7.50 -17.21
N ALA A 366 26.23 -6.25 -16.80
CA ALA A 366 25.29 -5.50 -15.97
C ALA A 366 23.99 -5.16 -16.72
N ARG A 367 24.08 -4.81 -18.01
CA ARG A 367 22.91 -4.52 -18.84
C ARG A 367 22.07 -5.76 -19.14
N PHE A 368 22.71 -6.90 -19.41
CA PHE A 368 22.01 -8.18 -19.60
C PHE A 368 21.35 -8.65 -18.31
N HIS A 369 22.02 -8.47 -17.16
CA HIS A 369 21.43 -8.75 -15.86
C HIS A 369 20.23 -7.83 -15.57
N ALA A 370 20.33 -6.53 -15.86
CA ALA A 370 19.20 -5.60 -15.71
C ALA A 370 18.01 -6.02 -16.59
N ALA A 371 18.24 -6.30 -17.87
CA ALA A 371 17.23 -6.82 -18.78
C ALA A 371 16.59 -8.12 -18.24
N ALA A 372 17.40 -9.07 -17.78
CA ALA A 372 16.91 -10.33 -17.24
C ALA A 372 16.10 -10.15 -15.95
N ALA A 373 16.52 -9.24 -15.06
CA ALA A 373 15.82 -8.93 -13.83
C ALA A 373 14.45 -8.27 -14.10
N GLU A 374 14.39 -7.35 -15.06
CA GLU A 374 13.12 -6.71 -15.46
C GLU A 374 12.14 -7.74 -16.04
N VAL A 375 12.57 -8.56 -17.02
CA VAL A 375 11.72 -9.61 -17.61
C VAL A 375 11.26 -10.61 -16.54
N PHE A 376 12.14 -10.99 -15.61
CA PHE A 376 11.78 -11.89 -14.53
C PHE A 376 10.74 -11.28 -13.59
N SER A 377 10.89 -10.01 -13.24
CA SER A 377 9.93 -9.36 -12.35
C SER A 377 8.57 -9.21 -13.05
N VAL A 378 8.49 -8.96 -14.36
CA VAL A 378 7.20 -8.98 -15.09
C VAL A 378 6.61 -10.40 -15.04
N ALA A 379 7.41 -11.44 -15.25
CA ALA A 379 6.93 -12.81 -15.12
C ALA A 379 6.36 -13.13 -13.72
N VAL A 380 6.92 -12.54 -12.66
CA VAL A 380 6.40 -12.66 -11.28
C VAL A 380 5.05 -11.93 -11.13
N ASP A 381 4.90 -10.80 -11.79
CA ASP A 381 3.65 -10.02 -11.81
C ASP A 381 2.54 -10.83 -12.49
N GLU A 382 2.83 -11.49 -13.62
CA GLU A 382 1.88 -12.40 -14.26
C GLU A 382 1.49 -13.60 -13.39
N MET A 383 2.39 -14.08 -12.53
CA MET A 383 2.02 -15.14 -11.57
C MET A 383 1.02 -14.64 -10.52
N ARG A 384 1.08 -13.34 -10.17
CA ARG A 384 0.06 -12.70 -9.31
C ARG A 384 -1.24 -12.52 -10.08
N HIS A 385 -1.20 -12.12 -11.35
CA HIS A 385 -2.39 -12.02 -12.20
C HIS A 385 -3.10 -13.37 -12.31
N LEU A 386 -2.37 -14.43 -12.65
CA LEU A 386 -2.87 -15.79 -12.73
C LEU A 386 -3.56 -16.23 -11.42
N ARG A 387 -2.97 -15.87 -10.26
CA ARG A 387 -3.58 -16.11 -8.96
C ARG A 387 -4.88 -15.33 -8.80
N TRP A 388 -4.90 -14.03 -9.06
CA TRP A 388 -6.08 -13.18 -8.87
C TRP A 388 -7.23 -13.54 -9.79
N VAL A 389 -6.97 -13.91 -11.05
CA VAL A 389 -7.99 -14.43 -11.95
C VAL A 389 -8.60 -15.73 -11.41
N ASN A 390 -7.77 -16.63 -10.87
CA ASN A 390 -8.27 -17.86 -10.26
C ASN A 390 -9.06 -17.62 -8.97
N GLU A 391 -8.67 -16.63 -8.15
CA GLU A 391 -9.46 -16.21 -7.01
C GLU A 391 -10.81 -15.60 -7.44
N ALA A 392 -10.83 -14.83 -8.52
CA ALA A 392 -12.05 -14.27 -9.12
C ALA A 392 -12.98 -15.38 -9.64
N LEU A 393 -12.44 -16.38 -10.34
CA LEU A 393 -13.16 -17.60 -10.73
C LEU A 393 -13.73 -18.34 -9.51
N GLY A 394 -12.95 -18.45 -8.43
CA GLY A 394 -13.39 -19.04 -7.16
C GLY A 394 -14.58 -18.29 -6.54
N VAL A 395 -14.55 -16.96 -6.53
CA VAL A 395 -15.70 -16.12 -6.08
C VAL A 395 -16.96 -16.41 -6.89
N LEU A 396 -16.81 -16.68 -8.19
CA LEU A 396 -17.89 -17.03 -9.11
C LEU A 396 -18.32 -18.51 -9.04
N GLY A 397 -17.70 -19.32 -8.18
CA GLY A 397 -17.96 -20.75 -8.04
C GLY A 397 -17.50 -21.56 -9.25
N ARG A 398 -16.47 -21.09 -9.96
CA ARG A 398 -15.89 -21.73 -11.15
C ARG A 398 -14.66 -22.56 -10.77
N PRO A 399 -14.34 -23.61 -11.54
CA PRO A 399 -13.16 -24.43 -11.28
C PRO A 399 -11.87 -23.64 -11.51
N ILE A 400 -10.82 -24.03 -10.80
CA ILE A 400 -9.47 -23.47 -10.93
C ILE A 400 -8.89 -23.80 -12.31
N LYS A 401 -8.29 -22.80 -12.95
CA LYS A 401 -7.62 -22.82 -14.25
C LYS A 401 -6.12 -22.65 -14.05
N LEU A 402 -5.44 -23.77 -13.81
CA LEU A 402 -3.98 -23.88 -13.64
C LEU A 402 -3.41 -25.05 -14.46
N ASP A 403 -4.15 -25.54 -15.45
CA ASP A 403 -3.57 -26.50 -16.39
C ASP A 403 -2.56 -25.78 -17.29
N PRO A 404 -1.52 -26.48 -17.80
CA PRO A 404 -0.61 -25.90 -18.75
C PRO A 404 -1.38 -25.36 -19.97
N PRO A 405 -1.02 -24.16 -20.48
CA PRO A 405 -1.71 -23.55 -21.60
C PRO A 405 -1.64 -24.48 -22.83
N PRO A 406 -2.74 -24.64 -23.58
CA PRO A 406 -2.74 -25.49 -24.76
C PRO A 406 -1.89 -24.86 -25.88
N PRO A 407 -1.26 -25.67 -26.77
CA PRO A 407 -0.37 -25.16 -27.81
C PRO A 407 -1.03 -24.24 -28.83
N ASP A 408 -2.36 -24.31 -28.96
CA ASP A 408 -3.18 -23.51 -29.86
C ASP A 408 -3.91 -22.36 -29.14
N LEU A 409 -3.55 -22.08 -27.87
CA LEU A 409 -4.08 -20.94 -27.14
C LEU A 409 -3.75 -19.64 -27.89
N VAL A 410 -4.78 -18.90 -28.26
CA VAL A 410 -4.65 -17.54 -28.80
C VAL A 410 -4.50 -16.57 -27.64
N ILE A 411 -3.36 -15.86 -27.58
CA ILE A 411 -3.08 -14.84 -26.54
C ILE A 411 -3.69 -13.49 -26.93
N GLN A 412 -3.72 -13.18 -28.22
CA GLN A 412 -4.30 -11.93 -28.74
C GLN A 412 -5.23 -12.22 -29.92
N GLU A 413 -6.54 -12.04 -29.71
CA GLU A 413 -7.59 -12.41 -30.67
C GLU A 413 -7.46 -11.67 -32.01
N GLN A 414 -7.01 -10.41 -31.99
CA GLN A 414 -6.93 -9.53 -33.16
C GLN A 414 -5.81 -9.93 -34.12
N THR A 415 -4.68 -10.37 -33.57
CA THR A 415 -3.52 -10.78 -34.36
C THR A 415 -3.52 -12.29 -34.64
N GLY A 416 -4.31 -13.06 -33.88
CA GLY A 416 -4.31 -14.52 -33.91
C GLY A 416 -3.01 -15.12 -33.38
N GLN A 417 -2.23 -14.35 -32.61
CA GLN A 417 -0.96 -14.79 -32.06
C GLN A 417 -1.20 -15.90 -31.03
N VAL A 418 -0.55 -17.03 -31.24
CA VAL A 418 -0.64 -18.21 -30.37
C VAL A 418 0.52 -18.25 -29.37
N PHE A 419 0.27 -18.92 -28.25
CA PHE A 419 1.26 -19.22 -27.23
C PHE A 419 2.46 -19.99 -27.80
N GLU A 420 3.66 -19.47 -27.59
CA GLU A 420 4.90 -20.12 -28.01
C GLU A 420 6.11 -19.72 -27.16
N LEU A 421 6.89 -20.72 -26.71
CA LEU A 421 8.10 -20.48 -25.94
C LEU A 421 9.27 -20.03 -26.84
N LYS A 422 9.48 -18.71 -26.92
CA LYS A 422 10.51 -18.08 -27.77
C LYS A 422 11.61 -17.39 -26.96
N PRO A 423 12.88 -17.44 -27.39
CA PRO A 423 13.94 -16.60 -26.83
C PRO A 423 13.56 -15.11 -26.95
N LEU A 424 14.16 -14.26 -26.11
CA LEU A 424 13.92 -12.81 -26.11
C LEU A 424 14.64 -12.13 -27.29
N THR A 425 14.33 -12.52 -28.52
CA THR A 425 14.79 -11.80 -29.72
C THR A 425 14.24 -10.38 -29.73
N ALA A 426 14.79 -9.50 -30.55
CA ALA A 426 14.27 -8.14 -30.72
C ALA A 426 12.80 -8.15 -31.19
N GLU A 427 12.43 -9.11 -32.05
CA GLU A 427 11.05 -9.31 -32.49
C GLU A 427 10.14 -9.74 -31.34
N GLN A 428 10.59 -10.67 -30.49
CA GLN A 428 9.83 -11.15 -29.33
C GLN A 428 9.67 -10.04 -28.28
N LEU A 429 10.71 -9.23 -28.06
CA LEU A 429 10.63 -8.09 -27.16
C LEU A 429 9.66 -7.02 -27.68
N ASP A 430 9.67 -6.75 -28.99
CA ASP A 430 8.69 -5.86 -29.61
C ASP A 430 7.27 -6.41 -29.53
N TRP A 431 7.12 -7.74 -29.54
CA TRP A 431 5.84 -8.40 -29.25
C TRP A 431 5.39 -8.14 -27.82
N PHE A 432 6.24 -8.37 -26.82
CA PHE A 432 5.89 -8.10 -25.41
C PHE A 432 5.49 -6.64 -25.19
N ILE A 433 6.23 -5.67 -25.76
CA ILE A 433 5.88 -4.25 -25.71
C ILE A 433 4.49 -3.96 -26.32
N ARG A 434 4.07 -4.71 -27.35
CA ARG A 434 2.75 -4.54 -27.97
C ARG A 434 1.63 -5.16 -27.13
N VAL A 435 1.86 -6.35 -26.57
CA VAL A 435 0.87 -7.04 -25.71
C VAL A 435 0.54 -6.20 -24.50
N GLU A 436 1.56 -5.63 -23.88
CA GLU A 436 1.48 -4.88 -22.62
C GLU A 436 1.14 -3.41 -22.82
N LYS A 437 1.01 -2.95 -24.07
CA LYS A 437 0.67 -1.57 -24.34
C LYS A 437 -0.76 -1.32 -23.85
N THR A 438 -0.89 -0.44 -22.85
CA THR A 438 -2.19 0.04 -22.37
C THR A 438 -3.08 0.45 -23.54
N SER A 439 -4.32 -0.06 -23.57
CA SER A 439 -5.30 0.29 -24.58
C SER A 439 -5.56 1.80 -24.56
N ASP A 440 -5.00 2.53 -25.52
CA ASP A 440 -5.27 3.94 -25.77
C ASP A 440 -6.67 4.08 -26.39
N GLN A 441 -7.68 3.91 -25.54
CA GLN A 441 -9.10 4.20 -25.76
C GLN A 441 -9.85 3.46 -26.89
N LEU A 442 -9.25 2.53 -27.63
CA LEU A 442 -9.90 1.91 -28.80
C LEU A 442 -9.76 0.39 -28.97
N ASP A 443 -8.96 -0.31 -28.17
CA ASP A 443 -8.80 -1.76 -28.28
C ASP A 443 -9.35 -2.50 -27.05
N LEU A 444 -10.68 -2.61 -27.01
CA LEU A 444 -11.40 -3.39 -25.99
C LEU A 444 -11.20 -4.90 -26.10
N ASP A 445 -10.63 -5.34 -27.22
CA ASP A 445 -10.34 -6.75 -27.47
C ASP A 445 -8.90 -7.10 -27.00
N GLY A 446 -8.07 -6.11 -26.63
CA GLY A 446 -6.75 -6.32 -26.01
C GLY A 446 -6.87 -6.78 -24.55
N ILE A 447 -5.82 -7.35 -23.97
CA ILE A 447 -5.85 -7.94 -22.61
C ILE A 447 -6.27 -6.90 -21.56
N ASP A 448 -5.58 -5.75 -21.51
CA ASP A 448 -5.92 -4.64 -20.61
C ASP A 448 -7.35 -4.10 -20.85
N GLY A 449 -7.72 -3.92 -22.12
CA GLY A 449 -9.05 -3.48 -22.52
C GLY A 449 -10.15 -4.45 -22.04
N MET A 450 -9.87 -5.75 -22.06
CA MET A 450 -10.76 -6.80 -21.59
C MET A 450 -10.96 -6.70 -20.07
N TYR A 451 -9.89 -6.57 -19.29
CA TYR A 451 -10.01 -6.39 -17.84
C TYR A 451 -10.74 -5.11 -17.44
N VAL A 452 -10.49 -4.00 -18.14
CA VAL A 452 -11.23 -2.74 -17.94
C VAL A 452 -12.73 -2.94 -18.20
N ARG A 453 -13.10 -3.67 -19.25
CA ARG A 453 -14.49 -3.98 -19.58
C ARG A 453 -15.14 -4.94 -18.57
N LEU A 454 -14.40 -5.93 -18.07
CA LEU A 454 -14.84 -6.81 -16.98
C LEU A 454 -15.12 -6.00 -15.72
N HIS A 455 -14.16 -5.16 -15.29
CA HIS A 455 -14.28 -4.30 -14.13
C HIS A 455 -15.50 -3.37 -14.25
N HIS A 456 -15.65 -2.68 -15.39
CA HIS A 456 -16.80 -1.82 -15.64
C HIS A 456 -18.13 -2.59 -15.51
N THR A 457 -18.23 -3.79 -16.10
CA THR A 457 -19.45 -4.61 -16.02
C THR A 457 -19.75 -5.01 -14.57
N ILE A 458 -18.75 -5.48 -13.82
CA ILE A 458 -18.93 -5.93 -12.42
C ILE A 458 -19.40 -4.78 -11.52
N VAL A 459 -18.82 -3.58 -11.69
CA VAL A 459 -19.17 -2.40 -10.89
C VAL A 459 -20.55 -1.85 -11.26
N ARG A 460 -20.95 -1.88 -12.54
CA ARG A 460 -22.26 -1.39 -12.98
C ARG A 460 -23.40 -2.36 -12.68
N ARG A 461 -23.11 -3.66 -12.67
CA ARG A 461 -24.09 -4.75 -12.51
C ARG A 461 -23.77 -5.65 -11.31
N PRO A 462 -23.64 -5.10 -10.09
CA PRO A 462 -23.32 -5.89 -8.92
C PRO A 462 -24.40 -6.96 -8.62
N ASP A 463 -25.63 -6.77 -9.12
CA ASP A 463 -26.74 -7.72 -9.04
C ASP A 463 -26.43 -9.08 -9.68
N LEU A 464 -25.54 -9.11 -10.68
CA LEU A 464 -25.19 -10.33 -11.41
C LEU A 464 -24.12 -11.17 -10.71
N PHE A 465 -23.36 -10.59 -9.77
CA PHE A 465 -22.13 -11.18 -9.26
C PHE A 465 -22.13 -11.34 -7.73
N PRO A 466 -21.82 -12.53 -7.18
CA PRO A 466 -21.59 -12.68 -5.76
C PRO A 466 -20.34 -11.90 -5.33
N GLN A 467 -20.39 -11.25 -4.16
CA GLN A 467 -19.26 -10.46 -3.62
C GLN A 467 -18.67 -9.49 -4.66
N SER A 468 -19.54 -8.76 -5.38
CA SER A 468 -19.16 -7.85 -6.47
C SER A 468 -18.00 -6.91 -6.14
N ASP A 469 -17.95 -6.38 -4.91
CA ASP A 469 -16.88 -5.48 -4.47
C ASP A 469 -15.51 -6.18 -4.43
N ARG A 470 -15.47 -7.42 -3.92
CA ARG A 470 -14.25 -8.25 -3.91
C ARG A 470 -13.83 -8.60 -5.33
N LEU A 471 -14.79 -8.98 -6.17
CA LEU A 471 -14.53 -9.34 -7.57
C LEU A 471 -14.00 -8.14 -8.36
N ALA A 472 -14.60 -6.97 -8.20
CA ALA A 472 -14.12 -5.72 -8.79
C ALA A 472 -12.70 -5.39 -8.32
N HIS A 473 -12.42 -5.54 -7.03
CA HIS A 473 -11.09 -5.31 -6.49
C HIS A 473 -10.02 -6.25 -7.07
N LEU A 474 -10.31 -7.56 -7.18
CA LEU A 474 -9.39 -8.52 -7.79
C LEU A 474 -9.05 -8.17 -9.24
N VAL A 475 -10.06 -7.79 -10.03
CA VAL A 475 -9.85 -7.36 -11.41
C VAL A 475 -9.08 -6.04 -11.48
N LYS A 476 -9.34 -5.10 -10.56
CA LYS A 476 -8.65 -3.82 -10.50
C LYS A 476 -7.16 -3.98 -10.18
N LEU A 477 -6.79 -4.92 -9.32
CA LEU A 477 -5.39 -5.21 -9.01
C LEU A 477 -4.61 -5.64 -10.25
N ILE A 478 -5.20 -6.48 -11.11
CA ILE A 478 -4.58 -6.90 -12.37
C ILE A 478 -4.38 -5.69 -13.29
N ILE A 479 -5.40 -4.85 -13.44
CA ILE A 479 -5.32 -3.63 -14.27
C ILE A 479 -4.19 -2.71 -13.78
N ASP A 480 -4.11 -2.49 -12.47
CA ASP A 480 -3.16 -1.52 -11.91
C ASP A 480 -1.71 -1.96 -12.01
N GLU A 481 -1.46 -3.27 -11.87
CA GLU A 481 -0.12 -3.83 -11.96
C GLU A 481 0.38 -3.94 -13.41
N GLY A 482 -0.50 -4.29 -14.36
CA GLY A 482 -0.17 -4.39 -15.78
C GLY A 482 0.31 -3.08 -16.43
N VAL A 483 -0.09 -1.90 -15.91
CA VAL A 483 0.28 -0.60 -16.48
C VAL A 483 1.81 -0.41 -16.61
N ASP A 484 2.57 -0.93 -15.65
CA ASP A 484 4.02 -0.75 -15.62
C ASP A 484 4.78 -1.72 -16.54
N HIS A 485 4.14 -2.79 -17.03
CA HIS A 485 4.78 -3.82 -17.86
C HIS A 485 5.31 -3.22 -19.17
N TYR A 486 4.52 -2.36 -19.80
CA TYR A 486 4.88 -1.65 -21.03
C TYR A 486 6.21 -0.91 -20.89
N GLU A 487 6.34 -0.06 -19.87
CA GLU A 487 7.53 0.77 -19.67
C GLU A 487 8.74 -0.09 -19.27
N ARG A 488 8.52 -1.18 -18.54
CA ARG A 488 9.58 -2.11 -18.15
C ARG A 488 10.12 -2.90 -19.34
N PHE A 489 9.29 -3.36 -20.26
CA PHE A 489 9.77 -3.94 -21.52
C PHE A 489 10.45 -2.91 -22.43
N ARG A 490 10.03 -1.63 -22.39
CA ARG A 490 10.79 -0.55 -23.06
C ARG A 490 12.15 -0.31 -22.41
N ALA A 491 12.26 -0.41 -21.10
CA ALA A 491 13.54 -0.35 -20.39
C ALA A 491 14.45 -1.51 -20.78
N VAL A 492 13.91 -2.74 -20.87
CA VAL A 492 14.62 -3.92 -21.40
C VAL A 492 15.16 -3.62 -22.81
N LYS A 493 14.33 -3.06 -23.69
CA LYS A 493 14.75 -2.66 -25.04
C LYS A 493 15.89 -1.64 -25.01
N GLY A 494 15.82 -0.67 -24.09
CA GLY A 494 16.90 0.30 -23.86
C GLY A 494 18.20 -0.35 -23.39
N HIS A 495 18.15 -1.33 -22.49
CA HIS A 495 19.33 -2.05 -22.01
C HIS A 495 20.02 -2.86 -23.11
N LEU A 496 19.26 -3.42 -24.04
CA LEU A 496 19.74 -4.31 -25.10
C LEU A 496 20.05 -3.59 -26.43
N ALA A 497 19.65 -2.33 -26.60
CA ALA A 497 19.69 -1.60 -27.88
C ALA A 497 21.06 -1.55 -28.58
N GLU A 498 22.16 -1.62 -27.83
CA GLU A 498 23.53 -1.53 -28.36
C GLU A 498 24.16 -2.90 -28.65
N PHE A 499 23.45 -4.00 -28.39
CA PHE A 499 23.97 -5.37 -28.49
C PHE A 499 23.21 -6.18 -29.54
N SER A 500 23.93 -7.06 -30.22
CA SER A 500 23.34 -8.06 -31.11
C SER A 500 22.74 -9.22 -30.31
N GLU A 501 21.75 -9.90 -30.89
CA GLU A 501 21.09 -11.05 -30.25
C GLU A 501 22.08 -12.17 -29.90
N ASP A 502 23.12 -12.36 -30.72
CA ASP A 502 24.21 -13.31 -30.47
C ASP A 502 25.01 -13.01 -29.19
N GLU A 503 25.03 -11.76 -28.73
CA GLU A 503 25.76 -11.34 -27.53
C GLU A 503 24.93 -11.57 -26.25
N TYR A 504 23.65 -11.20 -26.29
CA TYR A 504 22.79 -11.21 -25.11
C TYR A 504 21.91 -12.46 -24.97
N LEU A 505 21.78 -13.29 -26.02
CA LEU A 505 21.06 -14.56 -25.95
C LEU A 505 21.99 -15.75 -25.73
N ARG A 506 21.48 -16.75 -25.02
CA ARG A 506 22.07 -18.08 -24.93
C ARG A 506 21.78 -18.86 -26.20
N ARG A 507 22.74 -19.68 -26.62
CA ARG A 507 22.55 -20.62 -27.73
C ARG A 507 21.87 -21.89 -27.23
N PHE A 508 20.59 -22.02 -27.55
CA PHE A 508 19.86 -23.28 -27.39
C PHE A 508 20.04 -24.18 -28.61
N GLY A 509 19.77 -25.48 -28.43
CA GLY A 509 19.86 -26.48 -29.51
C GLY A 509 20.90 -27.58 -29.27
N LYS A 510 21.53 -27.61 -28.09
CA LYS A 510 22.34 -28.76 -27.66
C LYS A 510 21.44 -30.00 -27.54
N THR A 511 21.88 -31.13 -28.10
CA THR A 511 21.27 -32.43 -27.83
C THR A 511 21.50 -32.79 -26.35
N PRO A 512 20.44 -32.99 -25.54
CA PRO A 512 20.58 -33.26 -24.11
C PRO A 512 21.37 -34.54 -23.82
N ASP A 513 22.44 -34.41 -23.03
CA ASP A 513 23.15 -35.55 -22.45
C ASP A 513 22.37 -36.19 -21.28
N THR A 514 22.91 -37.25 -20.67
CA THR A 514 22.22 -37.96 -19.57
C THR A 514 21.91 -37.03 -18.38
N LEU A 515 22.81 -36.12 -18.03
CA LEU A 515 22.59 -35.18 -16.95
C LEU A 515 21.51 -34.16 -17.34
N ASP A 516 21.56 -33.62 -18.56
CA ASP A 516 20.55 -32.71 -19.08
C ASP A 516 19.15 -33.34 -19.07
N GLN A 517 19.04 -34.61 -19.45
CA GLN A 517 17.78 -35.35 -19.42
C GLN A 517 17.21 -35.48 -18.01
N ARG A 518 18.06 -35.74 -17.01
CA ARG A 518 17.65 -35.78 -15.60
C ARG A 518 17.25 -34.41 -15.05
N LEU A 519 17.96 -33.35 -15.45
CA LEU A 519 17.59 -31.98 -15.08
C LEU A 519 16.26 -31.55 -15.72
N LEU A 520 16.01 -31.94 -16.97
CA LEU A 520 14.72 -31.73 -17.64
C LEU A 520 13.58 -32.47 -16.94
N GLU A 521 13.80 -33.73 -16.56
CA GLU A 521 12.85 -34.51 -15.76
C GLU A 521 12.59 -33.83 -14.41
N LEU A 522 13.63 -33.34 -13.72
CA LEU A 522 13.49 -32.62 -12.47
C LEU A 522 12.73 -31.28 -12.63
N ALA A 523 12.92 -30.57 -13.75
CA ALA A 523 12.16 -29.36 -14.07
C ALA A 523 10.67 -29.67 -14.24
N ASP A 524 10.33 -30.70 -15.03
CA ASP A 524 8.94 -31.12 -15.27
C ASP A 524 8.27 -31.57 -13.95
N LEU A 525 9.01 -32.26 -13.08
CA LEU A 525 8.54 -32.67 -11.75
C LEU A 525 8.30 -31.48 -10.80
N ASN A 526 9.23 -30.51 -10.74
CA ASN A 526 9.04 -29.30 -9.94
C ASN A 526 7.84 -28.48 -10.43
N TYR A 527 7.62 -28.41 -11.74
CA TYR A 527 6.47 -27.74 -12.32
C TYR A 527 5.15 -28.46 -11.95
N ALA A 528 5.12 -29.79 -11.99
CA ALA A 528 3.96 -30.57 -11.55
C ALA A 528 3.66 -30.38 -10.04
N VAL A 529 4.70 -30.36 -9.20
CA VAL A 529 4.57 -30.05 -7.76
C VAL A 529 3.99 -28.66 -7.55
N LEU A 530 4.51 -27.65 -8.24
CA LEU A 530 4.05 -26.27 -8.17
C LEU A 530 2.56 -26.15 -8.52
N LEU A 531 2.15 -26.66 -9.69
CA LEU A 531 0.75 -26.56 -10.11
C LEU A 531 -0.18 -27.35 -9.17
N GLY A 532 0.24 -28.52 -8.69
CA GLY A 532 -0.57 -29.32 -7.76
C GLY A 532 -0.75 -28.65 -6.40
N THR A 533 0.32 -28.10 -5.83
CA THR A 533 0.26 -27.36 -4.53
C THR A 533 -0.53 -26.06 -4.65
N MET A 534 -0.41 -25.34 -5.77
CA MET A 534 -1.20 -24.13 -6.03
C MET A 534 -2.69 -24.43 -6.23
N LYS A 535 -3.04 -25.48 -6.98
CA LYS A 535 -4.44 -25.92 -7.14
C LYS A 535 -5.09 -26.23 -5.80
N GLU A 536 -4.39 -26.96 -4.93
CA GLU A 536 -4.91 -27.27 -3.60
C GLU A 536 -5.04 -26.01 -2.72
N THR A 537 -4.04 -25.14 -2.76
CA THR A 537 -4.07 -23.86 -2.02
C THR A 537 -5.29 -23.02 -2.42
N LEU A 538 -5.52 -22.85 -3.71
CA LEU A 538 -6.66 -22.08 -4.22
C LEU A 538 -8.00 -22.76 -3.92
N ALA A 539 -8.05 -24.09 -3.93
CA ALA A 539 -9.27 -24.85 -3.61
C ALA A 539 -9.65 -24.75 -2.11
N LEU A 540 -8.64 -24.75 -1.23
CA LEU A 540 -8.84 -24.63 0.20
C LEU A 540 -9.11 -23.17 0.64
N GLY A 541 -8.61 -22.18 -0.11
CA GLY A 541 -8.76 -20.76 0.19
C GLY A 541 -8.18 -20.43 1.57
N ASP A 542 -8.95 -19.75 2.41
CA ASP A 542 -8.55 -19.39 3.79
C ASP A 542 -8.16 -20.61 4.66
N ARG A 543 -8.59 -21.83 4.27
CA ARG A 543 -8.27 -23.08 5.00
C ARG A 543 -6.96 -23.73 4.60
N ALA A 544 -6.28 -23.24 3.56
CA ALA A 544 -5.05 -23.84 3.06
C ALA A 544 -3.90 -23.78 4.08
N GLY A 545 -3.95 -22.82 5.01
CA GLY A 545 -2.83 -22.49 5.90
C GLY A 545 -1.60 -21.96 5.14
N GLY A 546 -0.59 -21.49 5.86
CA GLY A 546 0.64 -20.97 5.25
C GLY A 546 1.56 -22.02 4.63
N VAL A 547 1.35 -23.31 4.96
CA VAL A 547 2.29 -24.41 4.64
C VAL A 547 2.28 -24.75 3.14
N LEU A 548 1.12 -24.90 2.50
CA LEU A 548 1.04 -25.23 1.08
C LEU A 548 1.57 -24.09 0.19
N ILE A 549 1.35 -22.84 0.58
CA ILE A 549 1.91 -21.65 -0.10
C ILE A 549 3.43 -21.65 0.00
N GLU A 550 3.99 -21.94 1.18
CA GLU A 550 5.44 -22.03 1.37
C GLU A 550 6.05 -23.12 0.48
N HIS A 551 5.39 -24.26 0.35
CA HIS A 551 5.85 -25.32 -0.54
C HIS A 551 5.78 -24.94 -2.02
N ALA A 552 4.71 -24.27 -2.46
CA ALA A 552 4.62 -23.74 -3.82
C ALA A 552 5.79 -22.80 -4.11
N ARG A 553 6.10 -21.88 -3.19
CA ARG A 553 7.25 -20.95 -3.32
C ARG A 553 8.58 -21.69 -3.42
N ARG A 554 8.79 -22.74 -2.62
CA ARG A 554 10.02 -23.54 -2.71
C ARG A 554 10.11 -24.31 -4.03
N ALA A 555 9.00 -24.85 -4.53
CA ALA A 555 8.94 -25.49 -5.85
C ALA A 555 9.27 -24.50 -6.98
N MET A 556 8.78 -23.25 -6.89
CA MET A 556 9.17 -22.17 -7.81
C MET A 556 10.67 -21.90 -7.77
N GLY A 557 11.27 -21.80 -6.58
CA GLY A 557 12.72 -21.61 -6.42
C GLY A 557 13.53 -22.75 -7.02
N ASN A 558 13.12 -24.00 -6.78
CA ASN A 558 13.76 -25.18 -7.36
C ASN A 558 13.65 -25.18 -8.89
N LEU A 559 12.46 -24.89 -9.43
CA LEU A 559 12.22 -24.81 -10.87
C LEU A 559 13.10 -23.72 -11.52
N HIS A 560 13.20 -22.56 -10.87
CA HIS A 560 14.02 -21.45 -11.33
C HIS A 560 15.52 -21.80 -11.38
N GLU A 561 16.04 -22.41 -10.32
CA GLU A 561 17.44 -22.85 -10.26
C GLU A 561 17.77 -23.90 -11.33
N VAL A 562 16.91 -24.91 -11.51
CA VAL A 562 17.10 -25.97 -12.52
C VAL A 562 17.03 -25.41 -13.93
N ASN A 563 16.09 -24.50 -14.22
CA ASN A 563 15.96 -23.90 -15.55
C ASN A 563 17.15 -23.00 -15.90
N HIS A 564 17.71 -22.26 -14.93
CA HIS A 564 18.97 -21.54 -15.16
C HIS A 564 20.13 -22.48 -15.47
N LEU A 565 20.24 -23.61 -14.76
CA LEU A 565 21.28 -24.60 -15.01
C LEU A 565 21.13 -25.27 -16.38
N LEU A 566 19.90 -25.60 -16.79
CA LEU A 566 19.61 -26.10 -18.14
C LEU A 566 20.01 -25.06 -19.20
N ALA A 567 19.58 -23.82 -19.01
CA ALA A 567 19.86 -22.74 -19.94
C ALA A 567 21.37 -22.46 -20.07
N SER A 568 22.12 -22.48 -18.96
CA SER A 568 23.59 -22.34 -18.99
C SER A 568 24.30 -23.48 -19.69
N ARG A 569 23.64 -24.64 -19.81
CA ARG A 569 24.14 -25.83 -20.53
C ARG A 569 23.65 -25.88 -21.99
N GLY A 570 22.96 -24.85 -22.47
CA GLY A 570 22.45 -24.76 -23.85
C GLY A 570 21.20 -25.59 -24.11
N VAL A 571 20.48 -25.98 -23.05
CA VAL A 571 19.25 -26.76 -23.11
C VAL A 571 18.07 -25.87 -22.71
N ALA A 572 17.07 -25.78 -23.59
CA ALA A 572 15.91 -24.93 -23.37
C ALA A 572 14.95 -25.51 -22.30
N PRO A 573 14.44 -24.69 -21.36
CA PRO A 573 13.34 -25.05 -20.46
C PRO A 573 12.09 -25.50 -21.24
N ARG A 574 11.30 -26.42 -20.68
CA ARG A 574 10.13 -27.00 -21.37
C ARG A 574 8.78 -26.64 -20.77
N PHE A 575 8.72 -26.46 -19.45
CA PHE A 575 7.49 -26.27 -18.67
C PHE A 575 6.39 -27.29 -19.02
N ARG A 576 6.73 -28.59 -18.94
CA ARG A 576 5.79 -29.67 -19.26
C ARG A 576 5.46 -30.48 -18.01
N LEU A 577 4.28 -31.09 -18.02
CA LEU A 577 3.96 -32.10 -17.03
C LEU A 577 4.65 -33.44 -17.40
N PRO A 578 5.10 -34.23 -16.41
CA PRO A 578 5.73 -35.54 -16.64
C PRO A 578 4.81 -36.49 -17.43
N GLN A 579 5.39 -37.35 -18.29
CA GLN A 579 4.63 -38.27 -19.16
C GLN A 579 3.92 -39.44 -18.43
N SER A 580 3.79 -39.42 -17.10
CA SER A 580 3.07 -40.45 -16.34
C SER A 580 1.80 -39.88 -15.70
N GLY A 581 0.66 -40.10 -16.35
CA GLY A 581 -0.66 -40.03 -15.73
C GLY A 581 -1.32 -38.66 -15.68
N ALA A 582 -1.43 -37.99 -16.84
CA ALA A 582 -2.46 -36.97 -17.04
C ALA A 582 -3.85 -37.59 -16.78
N THR A 583 -4.37 -37.38 -15.58
CA THR A 583 -5.81 -37.39 -15.36
C THR A 583 -6.13 -36.03 -14.78
N ALA A 584 -6.98 -35.27 -15.47
CA ALA A 584 -7.62 -34.10 -14.91
C ALA A 584 -8.40 -34.55 -13.67
N LEU A 585 -8.07 -34.01 -12.50
CA LEU A 585 -8.63 -34.51 -11.24
C LEU A 585 -9.05 -33.35 -10.34
N ALA A 586 -10.36 -33.24 -10.15
CA ALA A 586 -11.00 -32.43 -9.14
C ALA A 586 -10.77 -33.00 -7.72
N ASP A 587 -10.90 -32.12 -6.72
CA ASP A 587 -11.03 -32.31 -5.27
C ASP A 587 -10.17 -33.44 -4.63
N GLY A 588 -9.11 -33.04 -3.92
CA GLY A 588 -8.29 -33.88 -3.04
C GLY A 588 -7.26 -34.78 -3.73
N ARG A 589 -7.22 -34.82 -5.07
CA ARG A 589 -6.27 -35.63 -5.85
C ARG A 589 -5.07 -34.85 -6.40
N ALA A 590 -5.13 -33.52 -6.42
CA ALA A 590 -4.01 -32.65 -6.81
C ALA A 590 -2.81 -32.81 -5.85
N THR A 591 -3.07 -32.87 -4.54
CA THR A 591 -2.11 -33.18 -3.47
C THR A 591 -1.43 -34.53 -3.71
N LEU A 592 -2.18 -35.57 -4.11
CA LEU A 592 -1.61 -36.90 -4.38
C LEU A 592 -0.70 -36.88 -5.61
N ALA A 593 -1.06 -36.14 -6.65
CA ALA A 593 -0.22 -35.96 -7.83
C ALA A 593 1.05 -35.16 -7.49
N ALA A 594 0.93 -34.08 -6.71
CA ALA A 594 2.07 -33.31 -6.20
C ALA A 594 2.98 -34.17 -5.31
N ALA A 595 2.43 -34.99 -4.42
CA ALA A 595 3.19 -35.91 -3.57
C ALA A 595 3.92 -36.99 -4.39
N ARG A 596 3.28 -37.53 -5.44
CA ARG A 596 3.93 -38.47 -6.37
C ARG A 596 5.07 -37.81 -7.15
N ALA A 597 4.83 -36.61 -7.69
CA ALA A 597 5.85 -35.84 -8.38
C ALA A 597 7.01 -35.47 -7.44
N ALA A 598 6.72 -35.12 -6.17
CA ALA A 598 7.73 -34.87 -5.16
C ALA A 598 8.57 -36.12 -4.85
N ARG A 599 7.96 -37.30 -4.72
CA ARG A 599 8.70 -38.56 -4.54
C ARG A 599 9.61 -38.87 -5.73
N GLN A 600 9.09 -38.73 -6.96
CA GLN A 600 9.89 -38.89 -8.17
C GLN A 600 11.01 -37.85 -8.24
N ALA A 601 10.78 -36.60 -7.82
CA ALA A 601 11.82 -35.58 -7.75
C ALA A 601 12.92 -35.98 -6.75
N GLN A 602 12.55 -36.52 -5.59
CA GLN A 602 13.51 -37.03 -4.60
C GLN A 602 14.38 -38.16 -5.18
N GLU A 603 13.79 -39.11 -5.90
CA GLU A 603 14.51 -40.19 -6.59
C GLU A 603 15.45 -39.64 -7.67
N THR A 604 14.97 -38.72 -8.51
CA THR A 604 15.77 -38.06 -9.55
C THR A 604 16.95 -37.31 -8.95
N ILE A 605 16.74 -36.53 -7.88
CA ILE A 605 17.80 -35.83 -7.13
C ILE A 605 18.83 -36.82 -6.60
N GLY A 606 18.40 -37.97 -6.05
CA GLY A 606 19.30 -39.00 -5.54
C GLY A 606 20.15 -39.67 -6.63
N SER A 607 19.72 -39.61 -7.89
CA SER A 607 20.45 -40.14 -9.05
C SER A 607 21.40 -39.16 -9.71
N LEU A 608 21.33 -37.87 -9.37
CA LEU A 608 22.26 -36.85 -9.87
C LEU A 608 23.63 -37.05 -9.23
N ASP A 609 24.70 -36.89 -10.01
CA ASP A 609 26.09 -36.95 -9.55
C ASP A 609 26.86 -35.72 -10.06
N GLY A 610 27.83 -35.25 -9.28
CA GLY A 610 28.66 -34.09 -9.58
C GLY A 610 28.85 -33.14 -8.40
N ALA A 611 30.12 -32.80 -8.11
CA ALA A 611 30.48 -31.90 -7.02
C ALA A 611 29.82 -30.51 -7.13
N GLU A 612 29.66 -30.01 -8.36
CA GLU A 612 29.05 -28.72 -8.66
C GLU A 612 27.54 -28.68 -8.37
N LEU A 613 26.86 -29.83 -8.38
CA LEU A 613 25.41 -29.94 -8.13
C LEU A 613 25.08 -30.20 -6.66
N SER A 614 26.06 -30.58 -5.84
CA SER A 614 25.84 -31.03 -4.46
C SER A 614 25.06 -30.04 -3.60
N SER A 615 25.36 -28.74 -3.75
CA SER A 615 24.69 -27.65 -3.03
C SER A 615 23.21 -27.52 -3.44
N MET A 616 22.92 -27.55 -4.75
CA MET A 616 21.56 -27.54 -5.30
C MET A 616 20.79 -28.78 -4.84
N MET A 617 21.37 -29.98 -5.02
CA MET A 617 20.76 -31.25 -4.64
C MET A 617 20.41 -31.31 -3.15
N THR A 618 21.24 -30.73 -2.28
CA THR A 618 20.98 -30.69 -0.84
C THR A 618 19.77 -29.81 -0.52
N ARG A 619 19.70 -28.61 -1.10
CA ARG A 619 18.54 -27.71 -0.93
C ARG A 619 17.26 -28.33 -1.49
N HIS A 620 17.30 -28.85 -2.72
CA HIS A 620 16.13 -29.41 -3.40
C HIS A 620 15.59 -30.62 -2.65
N ARG A 621 16.47 -31.47 -2.13
CA ARG A 621 16.09 -32.63 -1.30
C ARG A 621 15.41 -32.21 -0.01
N ALA A 622 15.99 -31.27 0.74
CA ALA A 622 15.39 -30.77 1.98
C ALA A 622 13.99 -30.17 1.75
N THR A 623 13.83 -29.38 0.68
CA THR A 623 12.53 -28.85 0.25
C THR A 623 11.53 -29.97 -0.06
N THR A 624 11.96 -30.96 -0.86
CA THR A 624 11.10 -32.05 -1.33
C THR A 624 10.68 -32.97 -0.18
N GLU A 625 11.58 -33.26 0.75
CA GLU A 625 11.30 -34.07 1.95
C GLU A 625 10.31 -33.38 2.89
N ALA A 626 10.46 -32.07 3.09
CA ALA A 626 9.50 -31.28 3.88
C ALA A 626 8.10 -31.32 3.25
N LEU A 627 8.01 -31.14 1.93
CA LEU A 627 6.73 -31.25 1.21
C LEU A 627 6.11 -32.65 1.37
N ILE A 628 6.90 -33.71 1.17
CA ILE A 628 6.41 -35.08 1.30
C ILE A 628 5.88 -35.34 2.71
N ALA A 629 6.57 -34.85 3.74
CA ALA A 629 6.13 -35.00 5.13
C ALA A 629 4.78 -34.31 5.38
N ASP A 630 4.59 -33.12 4.83
CA ASP A 630 3.37 -32.31 5.04
C ASP A 630 2.18 -32.77 4.18
N LEU A 631 2.41 -33.40 3.01
CA LEU A 631 1.34 -33.94 2.14
C LEU A 631 0.87 -35.36 2.51
N ILE A 632 1.54 -36.06 3.44
CA ILE A 632 1.21 -37.44 3.85
C ILE A 632 0.35 -37.49 5.13
N LEU A 633 0.15 -36.35 5.79
CA LEU A 633 -0.90 -36.15 6.81
C LEU A 633 -2.25 -35.89 6.14
#